data_AF-A0A2E5LC27-F1
#
_entry.id   AF-A0A2E5LC27-F1
#
_cell.length_a   1.000
_cell.length_b   1.000
_cell.length_c   1.000
_cell.angle_alpha   90.00
_cell.angle_beta   90.00
_cell.angle_gamma   90.00
#
_symmetry.space_group_name_H-M   'P 1'
#
loop_
_entity.id
_entity.type
_entity.pdbx_description
1 polymer ?
#
loop_
_entity_poly.entity_id
_entity_poly.type
_entity_poly.pdbx_seq_one_letter_code
_entity_poly.pdbx_strand_id
1 'polypeptide(L)'
;MPFTNYLEVASLGNMISYVTSIDYMPPWHADTNYSTFLGERGLTDEEKNLISEWVSNGMPQGDPSLEAQIPDYPEGSAVGVPDAVFTMEEAYLIEGNNQDDYRVFVFETNFSEDKYLKSIEIMPGNYAAVHHVLVNIDTEGDCAALDATTPEYGYECESGFCVGEIPQLSAGYTPGMVPPVWNNDIGLLLPAGADIAIQMHYAPSPIDQYDQSSVNLFFKDEPVLREIQVETIVDTQLFIPANEIYEHYVSFEIEEDISLISILPHMHLIGKSWLVYAENNGDTIPIISIPDWDFNWQNFYQPEYMLKLPQGYTVHAYATYDNTSNNPLNPNSPPQNMYWCDYTTCEMFFLPFSYVEYQEGDENIYLGNSEDLGCTNPDACNFSPEAIIDDGSCGISDDCGECFIPCCFNTITNVCDYSVSEQDCEYFWAGYDIISDPETNIFWNTSCSFGCTDPEACNYDSSILPGGFDDGSCVYVDGICDTCENGIIIDNDADDDGICDGNELEGCTDPIACNYNEFVTNDDGSCEYAQDFYDCNGNCLQDLDDDGVCDECSNFDYVVVDCDCEFIDPATYTEFFTNIVEDDCILIEDCYCECISDTDEDDICDENDNCPDDYNPNQEDSNNDGIGDQCDQISLNEDNVIKKVLKITDLLGREINEDSNNKLKVYIFDNGDVLKIISHF
;
A
#
# COMPACT_ATOMS: atom_id res chain seq x y z
N MET A 1 -5.63 -16.63 33.75
CA MET A 1 -4.78 -15.43 33.94
C MET A 1 -4.85 -14.71 32.61
N PRO A 2 -5.33 -13.45 32.55
CA PRO A 2 -5.36 -12.69 31.32
C PRO A 2 -3.93 -12.42 30.83
N PHE A 3 -3.76 -12.24 29.52
CA PHE A 3 -2.49 -11.82 28.92
C PHE A 3 -2.53 -10.32 28.71
N THR A 4 -1.97 -9.55 29.66
CA THR A 4 -2.09 -8.09 29.70
C THR A 4 -0.81 -7.35 29.33
N ASN A 5 0.29 -8.08 29.10
CA ASN A 5 1.57 -7.52 28.69
C ASN A 5 2.49 -8.61 28.11
N TYR A 6 3.49 -8.18 27.35
CA TYR A 6 4.52 -9.05 26.76
C TYR A 6 5.16 -10.06 27.76
N LEU A 7 5.44 -9.66 29.01
CA LEU A 7 6.13 -10.55 29.96
C LEU A 7 5.27 -11.75 30.39
N GLU A 8 3.96 -11.55 30.51
CA GLU A 8 3.01 -12.63 30.77
C GLU A 8 2.97 -13.62 29.61
N VAL A 9 2.79 -13.11 28.37
CA VAL A 9 2.75 -13.92 27.15
C VAL A 9 4.06 -14.69 26.95
N ALA A 10 5.22 -14.02 27.01
CA ALA A 10 6.53 -14.64 26.84
C ALA A 10 6.86 -15.66 27.95
N SER A 11 6.33 -15.50 29.16
CA SER A 11 6.49 -16.52 30.23
C SER A 11 5.79 -17.84 29.90
N LEU A 12 4.79 -17.81 29.02
CA LEU A 12 3.95 -18.94 28.63
C LEU A 12 4.12 -19.36 27.16
N GLY A 13 4.98 -18.71 26.37
CA GLY A 13 5.07 -18.94 24.92
C GLY A 13 5.27 -20.41 24.48
N ASN A 14 6.06 -21.20 25.23
CA ASN A 14 6.19 -22.64 24.96
C ASN A 14 4.88 -23.42 25.16
N MET A 15 4.03 -23.00 26.10
CA MET A 15 2.70 -23.57 26.29
C MET A 15 1.78 -23.10 25.18
N ILE A 16 1.76 -21.79 24.88
CA ILE A 16 0.96 -21.17 23.81
C ILE A 16 1.22 -21.88 22.47
N SER A 17 2.49 -21.95 22.02
CA SER A 17 2.86 -22.64 20.78
C SER A 17 2.52 -24.13 20.78
N TYR A 18 2.51 -24.80 21.93
CA TYR A 18 2.04 -26.19 22.00
C TYR A 18 0.53 -26.28 21.80
N VAL A 19 -0.26 -25.52 22.57
CA VAL A 19 -1.74 -25.62 22.52
C VAL A 19 -2.34 -25.13 21.19
N THR A 20 -1.73 -24.14 20.54
CA THR A 20 -2.15 -23.71 19.20
C THR A 20 -1.73 -24.69 18.10
N SER A 21 -0.60 -25.40 18.26
CA SER A 21 -0.14 -26.41 17.29
C SER A 21 -0.95 -27.71 17.27
N ILE A 22 -1.82 -27.92 18.26
CA ILE A 22 -2.69 -29.10 18.38
C ILE A 22 -4.18 -28.74 18.38
N ASP A 23 -4.53 -27.51 18.00
CA ASP A 23 -5.91 -27.01 17.94
C ASP A 23 -6.69 -27.10 19.27
N TYR A 24 -5.97 -27.13 20.41
CA TYR A 24 -6.57 -27.08 21.74
C TYR A 24 -6.94 -25.64 22.15
N MET A 25 -6.25 -24.65 21.58
CA MET A 25 -6.50 -23.23 21.82
C MET A 25 -6.27 -22.41 20.55
N PRO A 26 -7.08 -21.37 20.32
CA PRO A 26 -8.36 -21.13 20.98
C PRO A 26 -9.39 -22.22 20.59
N PRO A 27 -10.36 -22.53 21.47
CA PRO A 27 -11.27 -23.65 21.27
C PRO A 27 -12.37 -23.26 20.29
N TRP A 28 -12.39 -23.94 19.14
CA TRP A 28 -13.44 -23.84 18.14
C TRP A 28 -13.62 -25.20 17.45
N HIS A 29 -14.76 -25.85 17.69
CA HIS A 29 -14.98 -27.24 17.29
C HIS A 29 -15.80 -27.39 16.01
N ALA A 30 -16.43 -26.32 15.51
CA ALA A 30 -17.12 -26.33 14.23
C ALA A 30 -16.13 -26.22 13.07
N ASP A 31 -16.38 -26.95 11.98
CA ASP A 31 -15.53 -26.93 10.78
C ASP A 31 -15.80 -25.66 9.96
N THR A 32 -14.88 -24.70 10.05
CA THR A 32 -14.93 -23.41 9.35
C THR A 32 -14.83 -23.53 7.82
N ASN A 33 -14.48 -24.71 7.29
CA ASN A 33 -14.51 -25.00 5.86
C ASN A 33 -15.88 -25.52 5.39
N TYR A 34 -16.82 -25.76 6.31
CA TYR A 34 -18.15 -26.31 6.04
C TYR A 34 -19.25 -25.23 6.11
N SER A 35 -19.23 -24.41 7.14
CA SER A 35 -20.13 -23.27 7.38
C SER A 35 -19.42 -22.21 8.21
N THR A 36 -19.72 -20.93 7.96
CA THR A 36 -19.11 -19.79 8.67
C THR A 36 -20.04 -19.22 9.74
N PHE A 37 -19.49 -18.88 10.92
CA PHE A 37 -20.25 -18.36 12.06
C PHE A 37 -19.60 -17.15 12.73
N LEU A 38 -20.44 -16.33 13.38
CA LEU A 38 -20.01 -15.21 14.22
C LEU A 38 -19.11 -15.69 15.37
N GLY A 39 -18.02 -14.94 15.61
CA GLY A 39 -17.08 -15.23 16.70
C GLY A 39 -16.26 -16.50 16.48
N GLU A 40 -16.04 -16.88 15.21
CA GLU A 40 -15.07 -17.89 14.83
C GLU A 40 -13.69 -17.58 15.41
N ARG A 41 -13.08 -18.62 16.01
CA ARG A 41 -11.84 -18.47 16.78
C ARG A 41 -10.65 -19.21 16.16
N GLY A 42 -10.84 -19.98 15.08
CA GLY A 42 -9.78 -20.81 14.50
C GLY A 42 -8.53 -20.02 14.09
N LEU A 43 -7.35 -20.63 14.23
CA LEU A 43 -6.07 -20.09 13.73
C LEU A 43 -5.70 -20.77 12.42
N THR A 44 -5.29 -19.98 11.43
CA THR A 44 -4.73 -20.47 10.17
C THR A 44 -3.37 -21.15 10.38
N ASP A 45 -2.95 -21.98 9.42
CA ASP A 45 -1.60 -22.55 9.42
C ASP A 45 -0.51 -21.47 9.40
N GLU A 46 -0.75 -20.32 8.78
CA GLU A 46 0.20 -19.20 8.76
C GLU A 46 0.37 -18.57 10.14
N GLU A 47 -0.72 -18.29 10.86
CA GLU A 47 -0.69 -17.76 12.23
C GLU A 47 -0.07 -18.75 13.22
N LYS A 48 -0.41 -20.04 13.11
CA LYS A 48 0.22 -21.12 13.90
C LYS A 48 1.74 -21.14 13.69
N ASN A 49 2.18 -21.01 12.43
CA ASN A 49 3.61 -20.94 12.09
C ASN A 49 4.26 -19.66 12.62
N LEU A 50 3.60 -18.50 12.53
CA LEU A 50 4.08 -17.22 13.06
C LEU A 50 4.31 -17.29 14.58
N ILE A 51 3.36 -17.84 15.34
CA ILE A 51 3.48 -18.07 16.80
C ILE A 51 4.65 -19.02 17.09
N SER A 52 4.74 -20.13 16.36
CA SER A 52 5.81 -21.13 16.52
C SER A 52 7.20 -20.54 16.22
N GLU A 53 7.33 -19.76 15.14
CA GLU A 53 8.56 -19.09 14.77
C GLU A 53 8.98 -18.06 15.83
N TRP A 54 8.05 -17.21 16.30
CA TRP A 54 8.30 -16.25 17.37
C TRP A 54 8.83 -16.94 18.64
N VAL A 55 8.22 -18.05 19.06
CA VAL A 55 8.69 -18.84 20.20
C VAL A 55 10.08 -19.44 19.93
N SER A 56 10.31 -19.99 18.75
CA SER A 56 11.60 -20.60 18.35
C SER A 56 12.76 -19.59 18.33
N ASN A 57 12.47 -18.33 17.97
CA ASN A 57 13.41 -17.22 17.94
C ASN A 57 13.67 -16.60 19.33
N GLY A 58 13.13 -17.20 20.40
CA GLY A 58 13.33 -16.76 21.78
C GLY A 58 12.34 -15.70 22.25
N MET A 59 11.19 -15.58 21.59
CA MET A 59 10.08 -14.68 21.95
C MET A 59 10.50 -13.21 22.01
N PRO A 60 11.13 -12.63 20.97
CA PRO A 60 11.54 -11.23 21.00
C PRO A 60 10.33 -10.29 21.18
N GLN A 61 10.47 -9.27 22.03
CA GLN A 61 9.49 -8.20 22.10
C GLN A 61 9.52 -7.37 20.82
N GLY A 62 8.35 -7.06 20.25
CA GLY A 62 8.21 -6.11 19.15
C GLY A 62 8.50 -4.67 19.57
N ASP A 63 8.20 -3.70 18.71
CA ASP A 63 8.26 -2.28 19.07
C ASP A 63 7.14 -1.96 20.09
N PRO A 64 7.46 -1.53 21.33
CA PRO A 64 6.43 -1.22 22.32
C PRO A 64 5.55 -0.01 21.97
N SER A 65 5.92 0.79 20.96
CA SER A 65 5.04 1.84 20.43
C SER A 65 3.94 1.33 19.50
N LEU A 66 4.03 0.07 19.08
CA LEU A 66 3.04 -0.67 18.29
C LEU A 66 2.31 -1.74 19.13
N GLU A 67 2.46 -1.73 20.46
CA GLU A 67 1.73 -2.65 21.35
C GLU A 67 0.24 -2.32 21.31
N ALA A 68 -0.58 -3.29 20.89
CA ALA A 68 -2.03 -3.13 20.80
C ALA A 68 -2.62 -2.75 22.17
N GLN A 69 -3.66 -1.92 22.16
CA GLN A 69 -4.35 -1.58 23.40
C GLN A 69 -5.03 -2.83 23.96
N ILE A 70 -4.97 -3.00 25.29
CA ILE A 70 -5.74 -4.05 25.97
C ILE A 70 -7.22 -3.75 25.69
N PRO A 71 -8.02 -4.72 25.23
CA PRO A 71 -9.46 -4.49 25.03
C PRO A 71 -10.14 -3.98 26.29
N ASP A 72 -10.96 -2.95 26.15
CA ASP A 72 -11.77 -2.42 27.25
C ASP A 72 -12.95 -3.39 27.51
N TYR A 73 -12.76 -4.29 28.48
CA TYR A 73 -13.83 -5.16 28.96
C TYR A 73 -14.80 -4.35 29.83
N PRO A 74 -16.13 -4.38 29.54
CA PRO A 74 -17.09 -3.66 30.37
C PRO A 74 -17.11 -4.23 31.80
N GLU A 75 -17.11 -3.36 32.82
CA GLU A 75 -17.27 -3.76 34.24
C GLU A 75 -18.71 -4.24 34.58
N GLY A 76 -19.55 -4.48 33.57
CA GLY A 76 -20.96 -4.85 33.69
C GLY A 76 -21.43 -5.64 32.48
N SER A 77 -22.63 -5.35 32.00
CA SER A 77 -23.21 -5.97 30.81
C SER A 77 -22.33 -5.81 29.57
N ALA A 78 -22.28 -6.84 28.73
CA ALA A 78 -21.69 -6.80 27.39
C ALA A 78 -22.60 -6.10 26.35
N VAL A 79 -23.92 -6.08 26.58
CA VAL A 79 -24.91 -5.50 25.66
C VAL A 79 -25.14 -3.99 25.90
N GLY A 80 -24.84 -3.49 27.10
CA GLY A 80 -24.89 -2.06 27.43
C GLY A 80 -25.66 -1.75 28.71
N VAL A 81 -26.44 -0.67 28.75
CA VAL A 81 -27.27 -0.35 29.92
C VAL A 81 -28.60 -1.13 29.83
N PRO A 82 -28.92 -2.04 30.77
CA PRO A 82 -30.18 -2.79 30.73
C PRO A 82 -31.38 -1.93 31.12
N ASP A 83 -32.52 -2.20 30.48
CA ASP A 83 -33.80 -1.53 30.73
C ASP A 83 -34.51 -2.11 31.97
N ALA A 84 -34.29 -3.39 32.25
CA ALA A 84 -34.71 -4.06 33.49
C ALA A 84 -33.66 -5.08 33.94
N VAL A 85 -33.53 -5.26 35.26
CA VAL A 85 -32.60 -6.20 35.88
C VAL A 85 -33.34 -7.00 36.95
N PHE A 86 -33.27 -8.32 36.84
CA PHE A 86 -33.89 -9.27 37.77
C PHE A 86 -32.80 -10.10 38.45
N THR A 87 -32.43 -9.73 39.67
CA THR A 87 -31.42 -10.44 40.48
C THR A 87 -32.10 -11.47 41.38
N MET A 88 -31.44 -12.62 41.60
CA MET A 88 -31.90 -13.64 42.55
C MET A 88 -32.15 -13.00 43.94
N GLU A 89 -33.29 -13.30 44.57
CA GLU A 89 -33.72 -12.64 45.82
C GLU A 89 -32.72 -12.90 46.96
N GLU A 90 -32.18 -14.12 47.04
CA GLU A 90 -31.12 -14.49 47.95
C GLU A 90 -29.99 -15.27 47.24
N ALA A 91 -28.82 -15.32 47.89
CA ALA A 91 -27.68 -16.06 47.37
C ALA A 91 -27.87 -17.57 47.61
N TYR A 92 -27.83 -18.33 46.53
CA TYR A 92 -27.92 -19.79 46.55
C TYR A 92 -26.61 -20.42 47.04
N LEU A 93 -26.70 -21.48 47.85
CA LEU A 93 -25.54 -22.26 48.32
C LEU A 93 -25.34 -23.46 47.39
N ILE A 94 -24.17 -23.52 46.77
CA ILE A 94 -23.72 -24.63 45.94
C ILE A 94 -22.83 -25.50 46.84
N GLU A 95 -23.27 -26.72 47.16
CA GLU A 95 -22.54 -27.59 48.10
C GLU A 95 -21.19 -28.07 47.55
N GLY A 96 -20.15 -28.08 48.39
CA GLY A 96 -18.81 -28.57 48.06
C GLY A 96 -18.68 -30.10 47.98
N ASN A 97 -19.60 -30.78 47.29
CA ASN A 97 -19.77 -32.23 47.32
C ASN A 97 -19.20 -32.98 46.07
N ASN A 98 -18.67 -32.24 45.08
CA ASN A 98 -18.25 -32.72 43.74
C ASN A 98 -19.36 -33.42 42.94
N GLN A 99 -20.58 -32.89 42.97
CA GLN A 99 -21.70 -33.30 42.11
C GLN A 99 -22.18 -32.09 41.32
N ASP A 100 -22.76 -32.34 40.14
CA ASP A 100 -23.47 -31.32 39.36
C ASP A 100 -24.70 -30.87 40.17
N ASP A 101 -25.06 -29.58 40.12
CA ASP A 101 -26.26 -29.04 40.77
C ASP A 101 -27.09 -28.27 39.75
N TYR A 102 -28.35 -28.66 39.57
CA TYR A 102 -29.27 -28.12 38.58
C TYR A 102 -30.50 -27.51 39.26
N ARG A 103 -30.65 -26.19 39.13
CA ARG A 103 -31.66 -25.41 39.83
C ARG A 103 -32.40 -24.47 38.90
N VAL A 104 -33.74 -24.46 38.95
CA VAL A 104 -34.54 -23.43 38.29
C VAL A 104 -34.84 -22.31 39.27
N PHE A 105 -34.61 -21.06 38.85
CA PHE A 105 -35.03 -19.85 39.56
C PHE A 105 -36.05 -19.08 38.71
N VAL A 106 -37.10 -18.56 39.35
CA VAL A 106 -38.18 -17.82 38.68
C VAL A 106 -38.15 -16.35 39.10
N PHE A 107 -38.31 -15.45 38.13
CA PHE A 107 -38.31 -14.01 38.31
C PHE A 107 -39.66 -13.42 37.91
N GLU A 108 -40.40 -12.91 38.89
CA GLU A 108 -41.69 -12.25 38.63
C GLU A 108 -41.50 -10.92 37.88
N THR A 109 -41.85 -10.85 36.59
CA THR A 109 -41.56 -9.64 35.80
C THR A 109 -42.50 -8.48 36.15
N ASN A 110 -43.74 -8.81 36.53
CA ASN A 110 -44.81 -7.87 36.86
C ASN A 110 -45.12 -6.82 35.76
N PHE A 111 -44.73 -7.04 34.50
CA PHE A 111 -45.03 -6.10 33.40
C PHE A 111 -46.53 -6.10 33.05
N SER A 112 -47.13 -4.90 32.96
CA SER A 112 -48.57 -4.75 32.64
C SER A 112 -48.89 -4.62 31.16
N GLU A 113 -47.87 -4.67 30.31
CA GLU A 113 -47.91 -4.53 28.86
C GLU A 113 -46.77 -5.37 28.27
N ASP A 114 -46.93 -5.82 27.02
CA ASP A 114 -45.94 -6.65 26.33
C ASP A 114 -44.60 -5.90 26.19
N LYS A 115 -43.49 -6.64 26.24
CA LYS A 115 -42.14 -6.12 26.06
C LYS A 115 -41.48 -6.77 24.86
N TYR A 116 -40.89 -5.93 24.02
CA TYR A 116 -40.19 -6.31 22.81
C TYR A 116 -38.70 -6.35 23.12
N LEU A 117 -38.11 -7.54 23.14
CA LEU A 117 -36.74 -7.77 23.58
C LEU A 117 -35.77 -7.68 22.40
N LYS A 118 -34.69 -6.89 22.54
CA LYS A 118 -33.52 -6.93 21.64
C LYS A 118 -32.44 -7.90 22.11
N SER A 119 -32.42 -8.23 23.41
CA SER A 119 -31.50 -9.21 24.00
C SER A 119 -31.97 -9.62 25.39
N ILE A 120 -31.55 -10.81 25.82
CA ILE A 120 -31.60 -11.29 27.20
C ILE A 120 -30.17 -11.71 27.56
N GLU A 121 -29.62 -11.14 28.62
CA GLU A 121 -28.27 -11.45 29.10
C GLU A 121 -28.34 -12.04 30.51
N ILE A 122 -27.59 -13.12 30.74
CA ILE A 122 -27.39 -13.67 32.07
C ILE A 122 -26.07 -13.16 32.62
N MET A 123 -26.11 -12.62 33.83
CA MET A 123 -24.95 -12.16 34.58
C MET A 123 -24.73 -13.10 35.78
N PRO A 124 -23.82 -14.09 35.66
CA PRO A 124 -23.41 -14.93 36.79
C PRO A 124 -22.94 -14.11 38.00
N GLY A 125 -23.49 -14.39 39.17
CA GLY A 125 -22.93 -13.87 40.43
C GLY A 125 -21.58 -14.52 40.76
N ASN A 126 -21.38 -15.75 40.29
CA ASN A 126 -20.16 -16.53 40.41
C ASN A 126 -19.83 -17.28 39.10
N TYR A 127 -19.12 -16.58 38.20
CA TYR A 127 -18.58 -17.11 36.94
C TYR A 127 -17.69 -18.36 37.08
N ALA A 128 -17.20 -18.70 38.28
CA ALA A 128 -16.40 -19.90 38.51
C ALA A 128 -17.24 -21.14 38.89
N ALA A 129 -18.54 -20.97 39.13
CA ALA A 129 -19.46 -22.06 39.46
C ALA A 129 -20.52 -22.29 38.38
N VAL A 130 -21.04 -21.24 37.75
CA VAL A 130 -22.06 -21.35 36.67
C VAL A 130 -21.43 -21.99 35.43
N HIS A 131 -21.88 -23.20 35.08
CA HIS A 131 -21.45 -23.93 33.88
C HIS A 131 -22.28 -23.55 32.65
N HIS A 132 -23.60 -23.55 32.78
CA HIS A 132 -24.49 -23.00 31.76
C HIS A 132 -25.82 -22.54 32.35
N VAL A 133 -26.54 -21.71 31.61
CA VAL A 133 -27.91 -21.28 31.94
C VAL A 133 -28.80 -21.38 30.70
N LEU A 134 -30.02 -21.88 30.88
CA LEU A 134 -31.09 -21.88 29.88
C LEU A 134 -32.19 -20.92 30.33
N VAL A 135 -32.83 -20.20 29.40
CA VAL A 135 -33.91 -19.24 29.69
C VAL A 135 -35.22 -19.66 29.03
N ASN A 136 -36.29 -19.66 29.81
CA ASN A 136 -37.66 -19.88 29.36
C ASN A 136 -38.57 -18.71 29.79
N ILE A 137 -39.48 -18.31 28.90
CA ILE A 137 -40.53 -17.34 29.19
C ILE A 137 -41.75 -18.10 29.70
N ASP A 138 -42.01 -18.03 31.01
CA ASP A 138 -43.13 -18.70 31.67
C ASP A 138 -44.44 -17.92 31.44
N THR A 139 -45.09 -18.20 30.31
CA THR A 139 -46.34 -17.55 29.90
C THR A 139 -47.59 -18.15 30.56
N GLU A 140 -47.53 -19.41 31.02
CA GLU A 140 -48.66 -20.08 31.68
C GLU A 140 -48.58 -20.00 33.23
N GLY A 141 -47.41 -19.64 33.78
CA GLY A 141 -47.15 -19.56 35.23
C GLY A 141 -46.82 -20.92 35.85
N ASP A 142 -46.33 -21.85 35.05
CA ASP A 142 -46.12 -23.26 35.40
C ASP A 142 -44.82 -23.44 36.21
N CYS A 143 -43.74 -22.74 35.83
CA CYS A 143 -42.49 -22.70 36.61
C CYS A 143 -42.74 -22.01 37.95
N ALA A 144 -43.44 -20.87 37.93
CA ALA A 144 -43.82 -20.13 39.13
C ALA A 144 -44.70 -20.99 40.08
N ALA A 145 -45.63 -21.77 39.53
CA ALA A 145 -46.47 -22.68 40.29
C ALA A 145 -45.69 -23.84 40.93
N LEU A 146 -44.67 -24.37 40.23
CA LEU A 146 -43.80 -25.42 40.78
C LEU A 146 -42.89 -24.88 41.90
N ASP A 147 -42.23 -23.75 41.67
CA ASP A 147 -41.36 -23.08 42.65
C ASP A 147 -42.11 -22.75 43.95
N ALA A 148 -43.35 -22.24 43.83
CA ALA A 148 -44.22 -21.96 44.98
C ALA A 148 -44.61 -23.21 45.80
N THR A 149 -44.32 -24.43 45.33
CA THR A 149 -44.51 -25.68 46.09
C THR A 149 -43.24 -26.23 46.73
N THR A 150 -42.06 -25.76 46.33
CA THR A 150 -40.77 -26.16 46.92
C THR A 150 -40.45 -25.36 48.19
N PRO A 151 -39.82 -25.98 49.21
CA PRO A 151 -39.51 -25.34 50.49
C PRO A 151 -38.15 -24.63 50.53
N GLU A 152 -37.38 -24.76 49.46
CA GLU A 152 -36.04 -24.21 49.24
C GLU A 152 -36.13 -23.13 48.15
N TYR A 153 -35.10 -22.29 48.02
CA TYR A 153 -35.08 -21.24 46.99
C TYR A 153 -34.75 -21.83 45.62
N GLY A 154 -35.62 -21.58 44.64
CA GLY A 154 -35.63 -22.32 43.38
C GLY A 154 -36.03 -23.79 43.57
N TYR A 155 -36.26 -24.50 42.48
CA TYR A 155 -36.51 -25.95 42.50
C TYR A 155 -35.42 -26.74 41.77
N GLU A 156 -35.14 -27.95 42.24
CA GLU A 156 -34.24 -28.90 41.59
C GLU A 156 -34.87 -29.38 40.27
N CYS A 157 -34.15 -29.25 39.16
CA CYS A 157 -34.61 -29.75 37.87
C CYS A 157 -33.42 -29.96 36.92
N GLU A 158 -33.10 -31.22 36.64
CA GLU A 158 -31.92 -31.64 35.89
C GLU A 158 -32.09 -31.52 34.35
N SER A 159 -33.30 -31.24 33.84
CA SER A 159 -33.53 -31.04 32.40
C SER A 159 -34.72 -30.15 32.09
N GLY A 160 -34.47 -29.16 31.23
CA GLY A 160 -35.42 -28.12 30.91
C GLY A 160 -35.90 -27.41 32.17
N PHE A 161 -37.22 -27.39 32.37
CA PHE A 161 -37.84 -26.66 33.47
C PHE A 161 -38.80 -27.55 34.29
N CYS A 162 -38.85 -28.86 34.02
CA CYS A 162 -39.70 -29.85 34.70
C CYS A 162 -41.21 -29.54 34.67
N VAL A 163 -41.63 -28.65 33.76
CA VAL A 163 -43.02 -28.21 33.51
C VAL A 163 -43.22 -27.99 32.00
N GLY A 164 -44.47 -27.85 31.55
CA GLY A 164 -44.80 -27.58 30.15
C GLY A 164 -44.47 -28.71 29.15
N GLU A 165 -44.45 -28.35 27.86
CA GLU A 165 -43.81 -29.14 26.79
C GLU A 165 -42.33 -28.71 26.61
N ILE A 166 -41.64 -29.17 25.57
CA ILE A 166 -40.19 -28.93 25.38
C ILE A 166 -39.90 -27.41 25.45
N PRO A 167 -38.94 -26.96 26.29
CA PRO A 167 -38.76 -25.54 26.55
C PRO A 167 -38.29 -24.78 25.32
N GLN A 168 -38.96 -23.66 25.05
CA GLN A 168 -38.51 -22.69 24.05
C GLN A 168 -37.32 -21.92 24.62
N LEU A 169 -36.11 -22.39 24.29
CA LEU A 169 -34.84 -21.80 24.71
C LEU A 169 -34.67 -20.39 24.13
N SER A 170 -35.24 -19.42 24.85
CA SER A 170 -35.36 -18.03 24.45
C SER A 170 -34.02 -17.30 24.51
N ALA A 171 -33.14 -17.76 25.40
CA ALA A 171 -31.76 -17.32 25.55
C ALA A 171 -30.98 -18.37 26.38
N GLY A 172 -29.67 -18.17 26.51
CA GLY A 172 -28.83 -18.94 27.39
C GLY A 172 -27.51 -18.25 27.70
N TYR A 173 -26.68 -18.93 28.48
CA TYR A 173 -25.30 -18.51 28.78
C TYR A 173 -24.41 -19.75 28.91
N THR A 174 -23.20 -19.66 28.35
CA THR A 174 -22.06 -20.54 28.68
C THR A 174 -20.80 -19.67 28.84
N PRO A 175 -19.77 -20.12 29.59
CA PRO A 175 -18.53 -19.37 29.77
C PRO A 175 -17.86 -18.97 28.45
N GLY A 176 -17.84 -17.67 28.16
CA GLY A 176 -17.28 -17.11 26.92
C GLY A 176 -18.29 -16.93 25.78
N MET A 177 -19.58 -17.21 26.00
CA MET A 177 -20.66 -16.80 25.10
C MET A 177 -20.92 -15.30 25.22
N VAL A 178 -21.08 -14.62 24.09
CA VAL A 178 -21.62 -13.26 24.01
C VAL A 178 -23.15 -13.35 23.90
N PRO A 179 -23.95 -12.57 24.65
CA PRO A 179 -25.40 -12.57 24.50
C PRO A 179 -25.80 -12.12 23.09
N PRO A 180 -26.76 -12.80 22.41
CA PRO A 180 -27.21 -12.39 21.09
C PRO A 180 -27.90 -11.02 21.17
N VAL A 181 -27.59 -10.14 20.22
CA VAL A 181 -28.26 -8.85 20.05
C VAL A 181 -29.02 -8.88 18.74
N TRP A 182 -30.35 -8.94 18.84
CA TRP A 182 -31.21 -9.02 17.66
C TRP A 182 -31.43 -7.62 17.08
N ASN A 183 -30.68 -7.32 16.03
CA ASN A 183 -30.76 -6.10 15.25
C ASN A 183 -32.05 -6.06 14.39
N ASN A 184 -32.28 -4.93 13.71
CA ASN A 184 -33.43 -4.72 12.83
C ASN A 184 -34.80 -4.95 13.52
N ASP A 185 -35.79 -5.44 12.78
CA ASP A 185 -37.17 -5.67 13.23
C ASP A 185 -37.40 -7.03 13.90
N ILE A 186 -36.32 -7.80 14.11
CA ILE A 186 -36.30 -9.14 14.69
C ILE A 186 -36.04 -9.10 16.20
N GLY A 187 -36.76 -9.90 16.98
CA GLY A 187 -36.51 -10.08 18.41
C GLY A 187 -37.50 -11.03 19.06
N LEU A 188 -37.58 -11.01 20.39
CA LEU A 188 -38.54 -11.82 21.15
C LEU A 188 -39.67 -10.98 21.74
N LEU A 189 -40.84 -11.59 21.88
CA LEU A 189 -41.94 -11.06 22.67
C LEU A 189 -41.87 -11.62 24.10
N LEU A 190 -41.91 -10.74 25.09
CA LEU A 190 -42.21 -11.07 26.47
C LEU A 190 -43.63 -10.58 26.79
N PRO A 191 -44.64 -11.47 26.82
CA PRO A 191 -46.04 -11.08 27.02
C PRO A 191 -46.28 -10.42 28.38
N ALA A 192 -47.30 -9.55 28.44
CA ALA A 192 -47.73 -8.89 29.67
C ALA A 192 -48.08 -9.91 30.77
N GLY A 193 -47.33 -9.86 31.88
CA GLY A 193 -47.52 -10.73 33.04
C GLY A 193 -46.91 -12.14 32.92
N ALA A 194 -46.11 -12.41 31.88
CA ALA A 194 -45.28 -13.61 31.83
C ALA A 194 -44.05 -13.45 32.74
N ASP A 195 -43.62 -14.55 33.36
CA ASP A 195 -42.44 -14.57 34.21
C ASP A 195 -41.22 -15.12 33.46
N ILE A 196 -40.02 -14.93 34.01
CA ILE A 196 -38.79 -15.49 33.43
C ILE A 196 -38.31 -16.60 34.34
N ALA A 197 -38.16 -17.81 33.81
CA ALA A 197 -37.49 -18.91 34.49
C ALA A 197 -36.09 -19.11 33.88
N ILE A 198 -35.08 -19.30 34.72
CA ILE A 198 -33.75 -19.75 34.28
C ILE A 198 -33.42 -21.10 34.89
N GLN A 199 -33.01 -22.07 34.07
CA GLN A 199 -32.40 -23.31 34.55
C GLN A 199 -30.89 -23.07 34.64
N MET A 200 -30.36 -23.13 35.85
CA MET A 200 -28.97 -22.92 36.20
C MET A 200 -28.29 -24.28 36.42
N HIS A 201 -27.19 -24.53 35.73
CA HIS A 201 -26.32 -25.69 35.97
C HIS A 201 -25.00 -25.20 36.58
N TYR A 202 -24.70 -25.67 37.80
CA TYR A 202 -23.45 -25.40 38.48
C TYR A 202 -22.46 -26.58 38.33
N ALA A 203 -21.23 -26.26 37.97
CA ALA A 203 -20.14 -27.22 37.83
C ALA A 203 -19.75 -27.87 39.18
N PRO A 204 -19.33 -29.15 39.17
CA PRO A 204 -19.06 -29.90 40.39
C PRO A 204 -17.83 -29.35 41.14
N SER A 205 -18.02 -29.02 42.42
CA SER A 205 -16.96 -28.36 43.22
C SER A 205 -16.66 -29.11 44.54
N PRO A 206 -15.39 -29.15 44.99
CA PRO A 206 -15.00 -29.72 46.29
C PRO A 206 -15.11 -28.73 47.46
N ILE A 207 -15.60 -27.50 47.23
CA ILE A 207 -15.74 -26.44 48.21
C ILE A 207 -17.12 -25.79 48.09
N ASP A 208 -17.70 -25.41 49.22
CA ASP A 208 -18.96 -24.65 49.23
C ASP A 208 -18.76 -23.33 48.50
N GLN A 209 -19.66 -23.03 47.57
CA GLN A 209 -19.69 -21.78 46.82
C GLN A 209 -21.06 -21.12 46.98
N TYR A 210 -21.13 -19.84 46.62
CA TYR A 210 -22.39 -19.10 46.56
C TYR A 210 -22.54 -18.47 45.19
N ASP A 211 -23.76 -18.34 44.71
CA ASP A 211 -24.13 -17.58 43.53
C ASP A 211 -25.35 -16.69 43.80
N GLN A 212 -25.39 -15.55 43.13
CA GLN A 212 -26.54 -14.64 43.12
C GLN A 212 -26.60 -13.95 41.76
N SER A 213 -26.87 -14.75 40.73
CA SER A 213 -26.98 -14.31 39.33
C SER A 213 -28.15 -13.34 39.10
N SER A 214 -28.12 -12.64 37.96
CA SER A 214 -29.22 -11.81 37.49
C SER A 214 -29.48 -11.94 35.99
N VAL A 215 -30.73 -11.70 35.58
CA VAL A 215 -31.16 -11.56 34.19
C VAL A 215 -31.28 -10.08 33.85
N ASN A 216 -30.53 -9.64 32.85
CA ASN A 216 -30.62 -8.32 32.25
C ASN A 216 -31.53 -8.38 31.02
N LEU A 217 -32.54 -7.51 30.96
CA LEU A 217 -33.40 -7.35 29.78
C LEU A 217 -33.11 -6.05 29.06
N PHE A 218 -33.13 -6.15 27.74
CA PHE A 218 -32.92 -5.04 26.82
C PHE A 218 -34.11 -4.94 25.88
N PHE A 219 -34.73 -3.76 25.83
CA PHE A 219 -35.92 -3.52 25.03
C PHE A 219 -35.58 -2.90 23.66
N LYS A 220 -36.49 -3.07 22.70
CA LYS A 220 -36.54 -2.26 21.48
C LYS A 220 -37.39 -1.01 21.70
N ASP A 221 -37.02 0.07 21.04
CA ASP A 221 -37.81 1.31 20.99
C ASP A 221 -39.12 1.15 20.19
N GLU A 222 -39.10 0.25 19.20
CA GLU A 222 -40.23 -0.05 18.31
C GLU A 222 -40.64 -1.54 18.44
N PRO A 223 -41.90 -1.91 18.13
CA PRO A 223 -42.36 -3.29 18.18
C PRO A 223 -41.52 -4.26 17.33
N VAL A 224 -41.29 -5.47 17.83
CA VAL A 224 -40.82 -6.59 16.99
C VAL A 224 -41.88 -6.86 15.92
N LEU A 225 -41.47 -6.86 14.66
CA LEU A 225 -42.32 -7.24 13.52
C LEU A 225 -42.10 -8.71 13.13
N ARG A 226 -40.94 -9.27 13.49
CA ARG A 226 -40.51 -10.63 13.15
C ARG A 226 -40.05 -11.35 14.42
N GLU A 227 -40.97 -12.09 15.03
CA GLU A 227 -40.73 -12.79 16.28
C GLU A 227 -39.91 -14.06 16.05
N ILE A 228 -38.78 -14.18 16.77
CA ILE A 228 -37.91 -15.37 16.70
C ILE A 228 -38.67 -16.58 17.21
N GLN A 229 -38.74 -17.61 16.37
CA GLN A 229 -39.23 -18.93 16.71
C GLN A 229 -38.06 -19.81 17.13
N VAL A 230 -38.31 -20.75 18.05
CA VAL A 230 -37.34 -21.76 18.48
C VAL A 230 -37.98 -23.13 18.31
N GLU A 231 -37.36 -23.97 17.49
CA GLU A 231 -37.73 -25.36 17.28
C GLU A 231 -36.60 -26.27 17.77
N THR A 232 -36.95 -27.47 18.24
CA THR A 232 -35.97 -28.37 18.86
C THR A 232 -36.12 -29.80 18.35
N ILE A 233 -35.08 -30.29 17.69
CA ILE A 233 -35.02 -31.68 17.24
C ILE A 233 -34.50 -32.53 18.39
N VAL A 234 -35.29 -33.52 18.81
CA VAL A 234 -34.93 -34.50 19.84
C VAL A 234 -35.30 -35.91 19.42
N ASP A 235 -34.52 -36.92 19.86
CA ASP A 235 -34.99 -38.31 19.90
C ASP A 235 -34.91 -38.89 21.32
N THR A 236 -36.02 -38.79 22.05
CA THR A 236 -36.17 -39.40 23.39
C THR A 236 -36.17 -40.93 23.38
N GLN A 237 -36.09 -41.58 22.21
CA GLN A 237 -35.91 -43.03 22.05
C GLN A 237 -34.46 -43.43 21.74
N LEU A 238 -33.51 -42.48 21.78
CA LEU A 238 -32.08 -42.71 21.59
C LEU A 238 -31.59 -43.94 22.38
N PHE A 239 -30.88 -44.83 21.69
CA PHE A 239 -30.30 -46.05 22.24
C PHE A 239 -28.90 -46.27 21.67
N ILE A 240 -27.90 -46.31 22.55
CA ILE A 240 -26.49 -46.45 22.19
C ILE A 240 -25.96 -47.78 22.75
N PRO A 241 -25.62 -48.78 21.91
CA PRO A 241 -25.11 -50.06 22.37
C PRO A 241 -23.83 -49.94 23.21
N ALA A 242 -23.68 -50.82 24.21
CA ALA A 242 -22.46 -50.92 25.00
C ALA A 242 -21.26 -51.33 24.13
N ASN A 243 -20.14 -50.63 24.28
CA ASN A 243 -18.87 -50.95 23.62
C ASN A 243 -18.89 -50.88 22.08
N GLU A 244 -19.64 -49.93 21.53
CA GLU A 244 -19.69 -49.61 20.10
C GLU A 244 -19.47 -48.11 19.86
N ILE A 245 -18.97 -47.76 18.67
CA ILE A 245 -19.13 -46.41 18.12
C ILE A 245 -20.45 -46.44 17.35
N TYR A 246 -21.33 -45.49 17.65
CA TYR A 246 -22.70 -45.46 17.16
C TYR A 246 -23.00 -44.11 16.50
N GLU A 247 -23.56 -44.15 15.30
CA GLU A 247 -24.06 -42.98 14.58
C GLU A 247 -25.59 -42.99 14.68
N HIS A 248 -26.14 -41.90 15.19
CA HIS A 248 -27.57 -41.63 15.25
C HIS A 248 -27.97 -40.65 14.16
N TYR A 249 -29.19 -40.76 13.66
CA TYR A 249 -29.70 -39.96 12.55
C TYR A 249 -31.17 -39.61 12.76
N VAL A 250 -31.47 -38.31 12.64
CA VAL A 250 -32.83 -37.76 12.63
C VAL A 250 -32.98 -36.83 11.42
N SER A 251 -34.19 -36.73 10.88
CA SER A 251 -34.50 -35.81 9.79
C SER A 251 -35.89 -35.22 9.92
N PHE A 252 -36.05 -33.97 9.49
CA PHE A 252 -37.31 -33.23 9.50
C PHE A 252 -37.49 -32.43 8.22
N GLU A 253 -38.75 -32.24 7.79
CA GLU A 253 -39.10 -31.47 6.58
C GLU A 253 -39.36 -30.02 6.96
N ILE A 254 -38.86 -29.09 6.15
CA ILE A 254 -39.08 -27.65 6.31
C ILE A 254 -40.47 -27.31 5.74
N GLU A 255 -41.43 -27.00 6.61
CA GLU A 255 -42.84 -26.80 6.21
C GLU A 255 -43.10 -25.45 5.50
N GLU A 256 -42.25 -24.45 5.68
CA GLU A 256 -42.30 -23.11 5.06
C GLU A 256 -40.89 -22.51 4.91
N ASP A 257 -40.69 -21.51 4.03
CA ASP A 257 -39.36 -20.87 3.90
C ASP A 257 -38.99 -20.16 5.22
N ILE A 258 -37.85 -20.54 5.82
CA ILE A 258 -37.35 -19.95 7.07
C ILE A 258 -35.94 -19.38 6.94
N SER A 259 -35.64 -18.39 7.78
CA SER A 259 -34.32 -17.77 7.93
C SER A 259 -33.71 -18.19 9.27
N LEU A 260 -32.75 -19.11 9.22
CA LEU A 260 -32.05 -19.62 10.40
C LEU A 260 -31.14 -18.55 11.01
N ILE A 261 -31.27 -18.35 12.33
CA ILE A 261 -30.56 -17.34 13.14
C ILE A 261 -29.53 -17.98 14.07
N SER A 262 -29.80 -19.20 14.58
CA SER A 262 -28.83 -19.94 15.41
C SER A 262 -29.11 -21.44 15.46
N ILE A 263 -28.09 -22.23 15.79
CA ILE A 263 -28.19 -23.67 16.07
C ILE A 263 -27.32 -24.07 17.27
N LEU A 264 -27.80 -25.00 18.09
CA LEU A 264 -27.11 -25.49 19.30
C LEU A 264 -26.99 -27.03 19.28
N PRO A 265 -25.92 -27.62 18.72
CA PRO A 265 -25.74 -29.08 18.76
C PRO A 265 -25.26 -29.57 20.14
N HIS A 266 -26.05 -30.41 20.80
CA HIS A 266 -25.81 -30.86 22.19
C HIS A 266 -25.86 -32.39 22.35
N MET A 267 -24.84 -32.91 23.03
CA MET A 267 -24.68 -34.30 23.48
C MET A 267 -24.09 -34.29 24.90
N HIS A 268 -23.88 -35.45 25.53
CA HIS A 268 -23.15 -35.60 26.80
C HIS A 268 -21.77 -36.27 26.58
N LEU A 269 -21.18 -36.82 27.65
CA LEU A 269 -19.75 -37.18 27.75
C LEU A 269 -19.22 -38.17 26.69
N ILE A 270 -20.07 -38.96 26.04
CA ILE A 270 -19.65 -39.90 24.98
C ILE A 270 -19.93 -39.41 23.56
N GLY A 271 -20.52 -38.22 23.38
CA GLY A 271 -20.60 -37.53 22.09
C GLY A 271 -19.22 -37.33 21.44
N LYS A 272 -19.18 -37.31 20.10
CA LYS A 272 -17.95 -37.19 19.30
C LYS A 272 -18.07 -36.26 18.10
N SER A 273 -19.21 -36.22 17.40
CA SER A 273 -19.37 -35.32 16.27
C SER A 273 -20.82 -35.03 15.93
N TRP A 274 -21.05 -33.90 15.25
CA TRP A 274 -22.30 -33.52 14.61
C TRP A 274 -22.09 -33.24 13.12
N LEU A 275 -23.08 -33.57 12.30
CA LEU A 275 -23.19 -33.11 10.91
C LEU A 275 -24.65 -32.80 10.60
N VAL A 276 -24.94 -31.57 10.19
CA VAL A 276 -26.29 -31.07 9.89
C VAL A 276 -26.30 -30.32 8.57
N TYR A 277 -27.23 -30.68 7.68
CA TYR A 277 -27.44 -30.02 6.38
C TYR A 277 -28.90 -30.16 5.93
N ALA A 278 -29.37 -29.25 5.07
CA ALA A 278 -30.64 -29.40 4.37
C ALA A 278 -30.42 -29.93 2.95
N GLU A 279 -31.31 -30.78 2.45
CA GLU A 279 -31.24 -31.37 1.11
C GLU A 279 -32.59 -31.33 0.39
N ASN A 280 -32.56 -31.10 -0.93
CA ASN A 280 -33.72 -31.25 -1.80
C ASN A 280 -33.33 -31.63 -3.23
N ASN A 281 -33.61 -32.86 -3.64
CA ASN A 281 -33.35 -33.39 -4.99
C ASN A 281 -31.87 -33.28 -5.44
N GLY A 282 -30.93 -33.36 -4.50
CA GLY A 282 -29.49 -33.27 -4.71
C GLY A 282 -28.91 -31.85 -4.66
N ASP A 283 -29.74 -30.84 -4.40
CA ASP A 283 -29.25 -29.55 -3.90
C ASP A 283 -29.09 -29.62 -2.37
N THR A 284 -28.02 -29.02 -1.84
CA THR A 284 -27.61 -29.19 -0.44
C THR A 284 -27.15 -27.88 0.16
N ILE A 285 -27.75 -27.52 1.29
CA ILE A 285 -27.39 -26.34 2.09
C ILE A 285 -26.65 -26.84 3.34
N PRO A 286 -25.34 -26.57 3.51
CA PRO A 286 -24.63 -26.90 4.74
C PRO A 286 -25.17 -26.05 5.89
N ILE A 287 -25.39 -26.65 7.06
CA ILE A 287 -25.84 -25.93 8.27
C ILE A 287 -24.72 -25.89 9.29
N ILE A 288 -24.25 -27.04 9.78
CA ILE A 288 -23.10 -27.11 10.69
C ILE A 288 -22.42 -28.49 10.64
N SER A 289 -21.10 -28.51 10.82
CA SER A 289 -20.29 -29.71 11.02
C SER A 289 -19.41 -29.49 12.25
N ILE A 290 -19.40 -30.43 13.19
CA ILE A 290 -18.52 -30.42 14.38
C ILE A 290 -17.79 -31.77 14.40
N PRO A 291 -16.60 -31.88 13.79
CA PRO A 291 -15.91 -33.17 13.62
C PRO A 291 -15.26 -33.73 14.90
N ASP A 292 -14.95 -32.89 15.88
CA ASP A 292 -14.39 -33.29 17.20
C ASP A 292 -15.13 -32.52 18.30
N TRP A 293 -16.34 -32.96 18.61
CA TRP A 293 -17.21 -32.33 19.60
C TRP A 293 -16.71 -32.59 21.04
N ASP A 294 -16.75 -31.55 21.89
CA ASP A 294 -16.38 -31.60 23.31
C ASP A 294 -17.52 -31.05 24.18
N PHE A 295 -17.93 -31.83 25.19
CA PHE A 295 -18.97 -31.46 26.18
C PHE A 295 -18.67 -30.15 26.92
N ASN A 296 -17.40 -29.78 27.07
CA ASN A 296 -17.01 -28.55 27.76
C ASN A 296 -17.24 -27.28 26.90
N TRP A 297 -17.53 -27.43 25.59
CA TRP A 297 -17.68 -26.33 24.63
C TRP A 297 -19.04 -26.34 23.93
N GLN A 298 -20.09 -26.21 24.73
CA GLN A 298 -21.48 -26.04 24.27
C GLN A 298 -21.69 -24.56 23.88
N ASN A 299 -21.82 -24.29 22.58
CA ASN A 299 -22.01 -22.94 22.04
C ASN A 299 -23.26 -22.89 21.16
N PHE A 300 -23.99 -21.78 21.21
CA PHE A 300 -24.88 -21.40 20.12
C PHE A 300 -24.03 -20.93 18.95
N TYR A 301 -24.24 -21.52 17.79
CA TYR A 301 -23.59 -21.11 16.54
C TYR A 301 -24.57 -20.25 15.75
N GLN A 302 -24.21 -18.99 15.53
CA GLN A 302 -24.97 -18.03 14.73
C GLN A 302 -24.24 -17.82 13.41
N PRO A 303 -24.86 -18.07 12.24
CA PRO A 303 -24.21 -17.77 10.96
C PRO A 303 -24.00 -16.26 10.84
N GLU A 304 -23.02 -15.83 10.04
CA GLU A 304 -22.75 -14.39 9.85
C GLU A 304 -23.95 -13.66 9.24
N TYR A 305 -24.64 -14.32 8.31
CA TYR A 305 -25.86 -13.86 7.65
C TYR A 305 -26.96 -14.89 7.85
N MET A 306 -28.23 -14.49 7.76
CA MET A 306 -29.34 -15.46 7.91
C MET A 306 -29.29 -16.56 6.85
N LEU A 307 -29.27 -17.81 7.29
CA LEU A 307 -29.24 -18.95 6.38
C LEU A 307 -30.66 -19.34 5.97
N LYS A 308 -31.02 -19.06 4.72
CA LYS A 308 -32.30 -19.48 4.14
C LYS A 308 -32.39 -21.01 4.07
N LEU A 309 -33.44 -21.58 4.66
CA LEU A 309 -33.85 -22.97 4.47
C LEU A 309 -35.22 -22.99 3.77
N PRO A 310 -35.31 -23.35 2.47
CA PRO A 310 -36.57 -23.27 1.73
C PRO A 310 -37.55 -24.40 2.06
N GLN A 311 -38.84 -24.14 1.85
CA GLN A 311 -39.93 -25.11 1.96
C GLN A 311 -39.65 -26.39 1.16
N GLY A 312 -39.92 -27.53 1.78
CA GLY A 312 -39.76 -28.86 1.19
C GLY A 312 -38.31 -29.35 1.10
N TYR A 313 -37.35 -28.63 1.66
CA TYR A 313 -36.05 -29.22 2.00
C TYR A 313 -36.21 -30.14 3.22
N THR A 314 -35.42 -31.20 3.27
CA THR A 314 -35.30 -32.05 4.46
C THR A 314 -33.99 -31.73 5.14
N VAL A 315 -34.03 -31.34 6.42
CA VAL A 315 -32.82 -31.24 7.24
C VAL A 315 -32.46 -32.63 7.75
N HIS A 316 -31.19 -32.97 7.62
CA HIS A 316 -30.57 -34.21 8.03
C HIS A 316 -29.57 -33.92 9.14
N ALA A 317 -29.75 -34.53 10.31
CA ALA A 317 -28.89 -34.35 11.46
C ALA A 317 -28.31 -35.70 11.90
N TYR A 318 -26.98 -35.80 11.89
CA TYR A 318 -26.21 -36.96 12.30
C TYR A 318 -25.40 -36.62 13.56
N ALA A 319 -25.39 -37.54 14.53
CA ALA A 319 -24.56 -37.43 15.73
C ALA A 319 -23.81 -38.74 16.00
N THR A 320 -22.51 -38.66 16.27
CA THR A 320 -21.68 -39.83 16.57
C THR A 320 -21.34 -39.89 18.06
N TYR A 321 -21.41 -41.09 18.64
CA TYR A 321 -21.10 -41.39 20.04
C TYR A 321 -20.05 -42.51 20.12
N ASP A 322 -19.06 -42.37 21.01
CA ASP A 322 -18.08 -43.41 21.33
C ASP A 322 -18.36 -44.02 22.72
N ASN A 323 -19.20 -45.06 22.73
CA ASN A 323 -19.50 -45.84 23.93
C ASN A 323 -18.49 -46.99 24.13
N THR A 324 -17.26 -46.90 23.59
CA THR A 324 -16.24 -47.95 23.74
C THR A 324 -15.48 -47.84 25.05
N SER A 325 -14.82 -48.93 25.46
CA SER A 325 -13.92 -48.95 26.62
C SER A 325 -12.63 -48.13 26.42
N ASN A 326 -12.41 -47.55 25.24
CA ASN A 326 -11.25 -46.73 24.93
C ASN A 326 -11.53 -45.23 25.14
N ASN A 327 -12.80 -44.81 25.14
CA ASN A 327 -13.19 -43.43 25.43
C ASN A 327 -12.94 -43.14 26.93
N PRO A 328 -11.99 -42.26 27.29
CA PRO A 328 -11.70 -41.95 28.69
C PRO A 328 -12.81 -41.14 29.38
N LEU A 329 -13.70 -40.52 28.59
CA LEU A 329 -14.86 -39.77 29.09
C LEU A 329 -16.08 -40.67 29.35
N ASN A 330 -16.03 -41.96 29.00
CA ASN A 330 -17.15 -42.86 29.24
C ASN A 330 -17.42 -43.00 30.75
N PRO A 331 -18.60 -42.59 31.25
CA PRO A 331 -18.92 -42.64 32.68
C PRO A 331 -19.04 -44.09 33.20
N ASN A 332 -19.13 -45.08 32.31
CA ASN A 332 -19.31 -46.49 32.63
C ASN A 332 -18.05 -47.32 32.34
N SER A 333 -17.48 -47.93 33.37
CA SER A 333 -16.35 -48.88 33.25
C SER A 333 -16.68 -50.22 33.92
N PRO A 334 -16.96 -51.30 33.16
CA PRO A 334 -17.01 -51.38 31.70
C PRO A 334 -18.24 -50.66 31.09
N PRO A 335 -18.20 -50.28 29.79
CA PRO A 335 -19.32 -49.63 29.11
C PRO A 335 -20.64 -50.39 29.25
N GLN A 336 -21.73 -49.64 29.38
CA GLN A 336 -23.10 -50.14 29.44
C GLN A 336 -23.91 -49.58 28.27
N ASN A 337 -25.10 -50.11 28.01
CA ASN A 337 -25.99 -49.50 27.01
C ASN A 337 -26.43 -48.12 27.53
N MET A 338 -26.32 -47.10 26.69
CA MET A 338 -26.83 -45.75 26.97
C MET A 338 -28.22 -45.56 26.33
N TYR A 339 -28.97 -44.62 26.88
CA TYR A 339 -30.29 -44.22 26.42
C TYR A 339 -30.40 -42.70 26.54
N TRP A 340 -31.42 -42.10 25.91
CA TRP A 340 -31.84 -40.74 26.25
C TRP A 340 -32.05 -40.61 27.76
N CYS A 341 -31.37 -39.66 28.39
CA CYS A 341 -31.79 -39.11 29.66
C CYS A 341 -31.10 -37.76 29.95
N ASP A 342 -31.41 -37.21 31.12
CA ASP A 342 -31.07 -35.86 31.51
C ASP A 342 -29.70 -35.74 32.20
N TYR A 343 -29.18 -36.85 32.76
CA TYR A 343 -27.88 -36.89 33.43
C TYR A 343 -26.70 -36.76 32.45
N THR A 344 -25.67 -36.01 32.84
CA THR A 344 -24.35 -35.98 32.18
C THR A 344 -23.72 -37.38 31.99
N THR A 345 -24.16 -38.38 32.78
CA THR A 345 -23.71 -39.77 32.72
C THR A 345 -24.50 -40.69 31.76
N CYS A 346 -25.56 -40.20 31.12
CA CYS A 346 -26.23 -40.82 29.98
C CYS A 346 -26.04 -39.95 28.72
N GLU A 347 -26.96 -39.95 27.75
CA GLU A 347 -26.77 -39.20 26.49
C GLU A 347 -28.03 -38.50 25.99
N MET A 348 -27.82 -37.51 25.11
CA MET A 348 -28.87 -36.76 24.41
C MET A 348 -28.54 -36.61 22.92
N PHE A 349 -29.59 -36.58 22.09
CA PHE A 349 -29.56 -36.04 20.74
C PHE A 349 -30.40 -34.75 20.75
N PHE A 350 -29.81 -33.62 21.16
CA PHE A 350 -30.56 -32.39 21.38
C PHE A 350 -30.03 -31.31 20.43
N LEU A 351 -30.91 -30.80 19.56
CA LEU A 351 -30.54 -29.82 18.54
C LEU A 351 -31.62 -28.71 18.44
N PRO A 352 -31.63 -27.75 19.36
CA PRO A 352 -32.38 -26.49 19.20
C PRO A 352 -31.84 -25.67 18.04
N PHE A 353 -32.75 -24.99 17.35
CA PHE A 353 -32.42 -23.96 16.37
C PHE A 353 -33.43 -22.82 16.45
N SER A 354 -32.98 -21.60 16.18
CA SER A 354 -33.84 -20.41 16.12
C SER A 354 -33.93 -19.86 14.70
N TYR A 355 -35.10 -19.32 14.34
CA TYR A 355 -35.37 -18.80 13.01
C TYR A 355 -36.47 -17.72 13.02
N VAL A 356 -36.68 -17.07 11.89
CA VAL A 356 -37.88 -16.29 11.56
C VAL A 356 -38.46 -16.74 10.23
N GLU A 357 -39.73 -16.44 9.95
CA GLU A 357 -40.32 -16.61 8.61
C GLU A 357 -39.47 -15.82 7.59
N TYR A 358 -39.09 -16.47 6.48
CA TYR A 358 -38.19 -15.90 5.48
C TYR A 358 -38.81 -14.70 4.75
N GLN A 359 -38.00 -13.66 4.53
CA GLN A 359 -38.30 -12.55 3.64
C GLN A 359 -37.21 -12.40 2.57
N GLU A 360 -37.59 -11.98 1.36
CA GLU A 360 -36.66 -11.80 0.25
C GLU A 360 -35.58 -10.77 0.60
N GLY A 361 -34.32 -11.22 0.63
CA GLY A 361 -33.17 -10.40 1.01
C GLY A 361 -32.64 -10.65 2.44
N ASP A 362 -33.25 -11.53 3.23
CA ASP A 362 -32.74 -11.96 4.54
C ASP A 362 -31.30 -12.48 4.50
N GLU A 363 -30.94 -13.15 3.41
CA GLU A 363 -29.59 -13.64 3.13
C GLU A 363 -28.51 -12.53 3.12
N ASN A 364 -28.91 -11.24 3.08
CA ASN A 364 -28.02 -10.08 3.17
C ASN A 364 -28.06 -9.41 4.56
N ILE A 365 -28.84 -9.93 5.52
CA ILE A 365 -28.91 -9.40 6.88
C ILE A 365 -27.80 -10.05 7.71
N TYR A 366 -26.73 -9.29 7.92
CA TYR A 366 -25.67 -9.63 8.87
C TYR A 366 -26.21 -9.66 10.31
N LEU A 367 -25.86 -10.71 11.06
CA LEU A 367 -26.36 -11.00 12.41
C LEU A 367 -25.43 -10.53 13.53
N GLY A 368 -24.17 -10.15 13.22
CA GLY A 368 -23.20 -9.65 14.20
C GLY A 368 -23.31 -8.15 14.49
N ASN A 369 -22.26 -7.55 15.07
CA ASN A 369 -22.19 -6.09 15.23
C ASN A 369 -21.73 -5.47 13.90
N SER A 370 -22.44 -4.46 13.40
CA SER A 370 -22.06 -3.77 12.16
C SER A 370 -20.71 -3.06 12.23
N GLU A 371 -20.15 -2.83 13.42
CA GLU A 371 -18.79 -2.32 13.61
C GLU A 371 -17.70 -3.39 13.38
N ASP A 372 -18.06 -4.69 13.43
CA ASP A 372 -17.17 -5.81 13.11
C ASP A 372 -16.88 -5.88 11.60
N LEU A 373 -17.76 -5.29 10.78
CA LEU A 373 -17.65 -5.20 9.32
C LEU A 373 -16.87 -3.94 8.91
N GLY A 374 -15.93 -4.11 7.99
CA GLY A 374 -15.22 -3.01 7.36
C GLY A 374 -13.89 -3.49 6.78
N CYS A 375 -13.12 -2.57 6.19
CA CYS A 375 -11.82 -2.96 5.66
C CYS A 375 -10.84 -3.38 6.76
N THR A 376 -10.41 -4.65 6.73
CA THR A 376 -9.41 -5.22 7.67
C THR A 376 -7.96 -5.10 7.19
N ASN A 377 -7.72 -4.62 5.96
CA ASN A 377 -6.37 -4.45 5.41
C ASN A 377 -5.72 -3.15 5.93
N PRO A 378 -4.62 -3.21 6.72
CA PRO A 378 -3.97 -2.03 7.29
C PRO A 378 -3.30 -1.09 6.26
N ASP A 379 -3.09 -1.55 5.02
CA ASP A 379 -2.55 -0.73 3.93
C ASP A 379 -3.65 0.03 3.13
N ALA A 380 -4.93 -0.18 3.45
CA ALA A 380 -6.06 0.46 2.78
C ALA A 380 -6.39 1.86 3.35
N CYS A 381 -6.92 2.74 2.50
CA CYS A 381 -7.20 4.13 2.89
C CYS A 381 -8.39 4.31 3.85
N ASN A 382 -9.25 3.28 3.97
CA ASN A 382 -10.37 3.20 4.90
C ASN A 382 -10.23 2.02 5.89
N PHE A 383 -9.00 1.60 6.19
CA PHE A 383 -8.74 0.58 7.22
C PHE A 383 -9.50 0.91 8.51
N SER A 384 -10.31 -0.04 8.98
CA SER A 384 -11.04 0.02 10.23
C SER A 384 -10.32 -0.85 11.26
N PRO A 385 -9.66 -0.27 12.27
CA PRO A 385 -8.96 -1.05 13.30
C PRO A 385 -9.92 -1.80 14.24
N GLU A 386 -11.21 -1.46 14.23
CA GLU A 386 -12.28 -2.19 14.91
C GLU A 386 -12.85 -3.34 14.09
N ALA A 387 -12.71 -3.33 12.75
CA ALA A 387 -13.24 -4.39 11.89
C ALA A 387 -12.43 -5.68 12.03
N ILE A 388 -13.16 -6.79 12.11
CA ILE A 388 -12.62 -8.15 12.19
C ILE A 388 -13.07 -9.04 11.02
N ILE A 389 -14.05 -8.58 10.22
CA ILE A 389 -14.52 -9.22 8.99
C ILE A 389 -14.39 -8.21 7.85
N ASP A 390 -13.69 -8.61 6.78
CA ASP A 390 -13.57 -7.81 5.56
C ASP A 390 -14.89 -7.82 4.79
N ASP A 391 -15.54 -6.67 4.72
CA ASP A 391 -16.78 -6.46 3.94
C ASP A 391 -16.51 -6.20 2.45
N GLY A 392 -15.24 -6.26 2.02
CA GLY A 392 -14.81 -5.94 0.66
C GLY A 392 -14.72 -4.44 0.39
N SER A 393 -14.91 -3.58 1.40
CA SER A 393 -14.81 -2.13 1.26
C SER A 393 -13.37 -1.61 1.19
N CYS A 394 -12.34 -2.47 1.27
CA CYS A 394 -10.95 -2.03 1.25
C CYS A 394 -10.57 -1.20 0.01
N GLY A 395 -10.47 0.11 0.22
CA GLY A 395 -10.17 1.09 -0.79
C GLY A 395 -8.70 1.44 -0.89
N ILE A 396 -8.34 2.04 -2.02
CA ILE A 396 -7.01 2.61 -2.27
C ILE A 396 -7.08 4.14 -2.38
N SER A 397 -6.07 4.84 -1.89
CA SER A 397 -5.93 6.28 -2.14
C SER A 397 -5.49 6.52 -3.58
N ASP A 398 -6.07 7.54 -4.22
CA ASP A 398 -5.52 8.11 -5.45
C ASP A 398 -4.30 9.00 -5.18
N ASP A 399 -3.68 9.53 -6.24
CA ASP A 399 -2.49 10.36 -6.11
C ASP A 399 -2.79 11.69 -5.37
N CYS A 400 -4.05 12.14 -5.37
CA CYS A 400 -4.52 13.31 -4.62
C CYS A 400 -4.83 13.00 -3.14
N GLY A 401 -4.88 11.72 -2.76
CA GLY A 401 -5.20 11.25 -1.41
C GLY A 401 -6.69 10.98 -1.14
N GLU A 402 -7.56 11.02 -2.15
CA GLU A 402 -8.97 10.62 -2.01
C GLU A 402 -9.09 9.09 -1.95
N CYS A 403 -9.97 8.59 -1.08
CA CYS A 403 -10.10 7.15 -0.81
C CYS A 403 -11.16 6.50 -1.69
N PHE A 404 -10.74 5.63 -2.62
CA PHE A 404 -11.62 4.92 -3.55
C PHE A 404 -11.94 3.51 -3.07
N ILE A 405 -13.13 3.37 -2.48
CA ILE A 405 -13.73 2.12 -2.02
C ILE A 405 -14.39 1.37 -3.20
N PRO A 406 -14.26 0.02 -3.28
CA PRO A 406 -14.93 -0.79 -4.31
C PRO A 406 -16.44 -0.56 -4.39
N CYS A 407 -17.00 -0.57 -5.60
CA CYS A 407 -18.42 -0.28 -5.83
C CYS A 407 -18.97 -1.00 -7.06
N CYS A 408 -20.30 -1.15 -7.14
CA CYS A 408 -20.95 -1.50 -8.39
C CYS A 408 -21.23 -0.24 -9.23
N PHE A 409 -20.56 -0.08 -10.38
CA PHE A 409 -20.67 1.15 -11.16
C PHE A 409 -21.75 1.12 -12.24
N ASN A 410 -22.68 2.07 -12.19
CA ASN A 410 -23.69 2.23 -13.22
C ASN A 410 -23.20 3.14 -14.36
N THR A 411 -22.78 2.53 -15.48
CA THR A 411 -22.26 3.22 -16.68
C THR A 411 -23.28 4.10 -17.42
N ILE A 412 -24.57 4.06 -17.06
CA ILE A 412 -25.63 4.89 -17.66
C ILE A 412 -25.85 6.17 -16.84
N THR A 413 -25.75 6.09 -15.51
CA THR A 413 -25.96 7.22 -14.59
C THR A 413 -24.67 7.87 -14.10
N ASN A 414 -23.52 7.18 -14.26
CA ASN A 414 -22.23 7.51 -13.67
C ASN A 414 -22.27 7.61 -12.14
N VAL A 415 -22.86 6.61 -11.48
CA VAL A 415 -23.01 6.53 -10.02
C VAL A 415 -22.53 5.17 -9.52
N CYS A 416 -21.76 5.16 -8.43
CA CYS A 416 -21.48 3.96 -7.63
C CYS A 416 -22.69 3.56 -6.80
N ASP A 417 -23.06 2.29 -6.86
CA ASP A 417 -23.97 1.64 -5.92
C ASP A 417 -23.14 0.71 -5.03
N TYR A 418 -23.17 0.97 -3.72
CA TYR A 418 -22.44 0.18 -2.72
C TYR A 418 -23.31 -0.94 -2.09
N SER A 419 -24.57 -1.07 -2.51
CA SER A 419 -25.53 -2.06 -2.00
C SER A 419 -25.66 -3.32 -2.87
N VAL A 420 -24.85 -3.44 -3.92
CA VAL A 420 -24.92 -4.53 -4.90
C VAL A 420 -23.66 -5.38 -4.80
N SER A 421 -23.83 -6.70 -4.68
CA SER A 421 -22.74 -7.68 -4.61
C SER A 421 -21.88 -7.69 -5.88
N GLU A 422 -20.64 -8.20 -5.79
CA GLU A 422 -19.81 -8.45 -6.99
C GLU A 422 -20.54 -9.32 -8.02
N GLN A 423 -21.24 -10.36 -7.55
CA GLN A 423 -21.86 -11.37 -8.42
C GLN A 423 -23.08 -10.84 -9.18
N ASP A 424 -23.77 -9.85 -8.62
CA ASP A 424 -24.95 -9.22 -9.23
C ASP A 424 -24.62 -7.95 -10.03
N CYS A 425 -23.36 -7.51 -10.02
CA CYS A 425 -22.96 -6.28 -10.67
C CYS A 425 -22.53 -6.44 -12.14
N GLU A 426 -23.09 -5.60 -13.03
CA GLU A 426 -22.71 -5.58 -14.45
C GLU A 426 -21.29 -5.01 -14.69
N TYR A 427 -20.84 -4.09 -13.83
CA TYR A 427 -19.54 -3.45 -13.84
C TYR A 427 -19.02 -3.24 -12.41
N PHE A 428 -18.55 -4.32 -11.78
CA PHE A 428 -17.96 -4.22 -10.45
C PHE A 428 -16.57 -3.58 -10.54
N TRP A 429 -16.36 -2.52 -9.76
CA TRP A 429 -15.08 -1.83 -9.64
C TRP A 429 -14.38 -2.30 -8.37
N ALA A 430 -13.75 -3.47 -8.47
CA ALA A 430 -12.79 -3.96 -7.49
C ALA A 430 -11.48 -4.37 -8.18
N GLY A 431 -10.37 -4.21 -7.47
CA GLY A 431 -9.06 -4.67 -7.90
C GLY A 431 -8.07 -3.57 -8.25
N TYR A 432 -6.84 -3.78 -7.80
CA TYR A 432 -5.67 -2.90 -7.94
C TYR A 432 -5.40 -2.46 -9.40
N ASP A 433 -5.72 -3.31 -10.38
CA ASP A 433 -5.49 -3.11 -11.82
C ASP A 433 -6.53 -2.21 -12.52
N ILE A 434 -7.71 -1.98 -11.93
CA ILE A 434 -8.77 -1.13 -12.54
C ILE A 434 -8.84 0.23 -11.85
N ILE A 435 -8.73 0.26 -10.53
CA ILE A 435 -8.97 1.48 -9.76
C ILE A 435 -7.84 2.51 -10.04
N SER A 436 -6.61 2.04 -10.30
CA SER A 436 -5.40 2.88 -10.45
C SER A 436 -5.12 3.45 -11.86
N ASP A 437 -5.95 3.16 -12.87
CA ASP A 437 -5.75 3.64 -14.25
C ASP A 437 -6.75 4.77 -14.63
N PRO A 438 -6.30 6.04 -14.79
CA PRO A 438 -7.16 7.15 -15.16
C PRO A 438 -7.75 7.07 -16.59
N GLU A 439 -7.29 6.17 -17.46
CA GLU A 439 -7.97 5.89 -18.73
C GLU A 439 -9.24 5.03 -18.55
N THR A 440 -9.37 4.32 -17.43
CA THR A 440 -10.51 3.41 -17.17
C THR A 440 -11.37 3.82 -15.97
N ASN A 441 -10.77 4.39 -14.93
CA ASN A 441 -11.45 4.99 -13.77
C ASN A 441 -11.60 6.50 -13.97
N ILE A 442 -12.77 6.94 -14.44
CA ILE A 442 -13.06 8.37 -14.71
C ILE A 442 -13.09 9.28 -13.48
N PHE A 443 -12.97 8.72 -12.27
CA PHE A 443 -12.90 9.48 -11.01
C PHE A 443 -11.49 9.58 -10.46
N TRP A 444 -10.55 8.73 -10.91
CA TRP A 444 -9.15 8.77 -10.46
C TRP A 444 -8.54 10.14 -10.74
N ASN A 445 -7.94 10.73 -9.70
CA ASN A 445 -7.36 12.06 -9.72
C ASN A 445 -8.29 13.22 -10.12
N THR A 446 -9.62 13.05 -10.03
CA THR A 446 -10.58 14.14 -10.36
C THR A 446 -10.67 15.25 -9.30
N SER A 447 -10.19 14.98 -8.08
CA SER A 447 -10.05 15.94 -6.99
C SER A 447 -8.75 16.76 -7.06
N CYS A 448 -7.76 16.32 -7.84
CA CYS A 448 -6.45 16.96 -7.92
C CYS A 448 -6.55 18.41 -8.42
N SER A 449 -5.87 19.29 -7.70
CA SER A 449 -5.64 20.67 -8.12
C SER A 449 -4.29 20.80 -8.81
N PHE A 450 -4.27 21.39 -10.00
CA PHE A 450 -3.08 21.55 -10.83
C PHE A 450 -2.59 23.00 -10.84
N GLY A 451 -1.28 23.19 -10.77
CA GLY A 451 -0.62 24.50 -10.84
C GLY A 451 0.79 24.48 -10.27
N CYS A 452 1.50 25.60 -10.32
CA CYS A 452 2.89 25.67 -9.87
C CYS A 452 3.04 25.42 -8.36
N THR A 453 3.75 24.34 -8.00
CA THR A 453 4.01 23.93 -6.60
C THR A 453 5.39 24.37 -6.07
N ASP A 454 6.27 24.90 -6.91
CA ASP A 454 7.62 25.34 -6.52
C ASP A 454 7.59 26.72 -5.81
N PRO A 455 7.99 26.83 -4.52
CA PRO A 455 8.03 28.11 -3.80
C PRO A 455 9.05 29.12 -4.33
N GLU A 456 9.98 28.73 -5.21
CA GLU A 456 10.96 29.63 -5.85
C GLU A 456 10.44 30.24 -7.17
N ALA A 457 9.31 29.77 -7.69
CA ALA A 457 8.68 30.31 -8.89
C ALA A 457 7.84 31.58 -8.61
N CYS A 458 7.75 32.48 -9.59
CA CYS A 458 7.00 33.72 -9.49
C CYS A 458 5.48 33.48 -9.36
N ASN A 459 4.94 32.49 -10.10
CA ASN A 459 3.53 32.11 -10.08
C ASN A 459 3.21 30.95 -9.12
N TYR A 460 4.04 30.73 -8.09
CA TYR A 460 3.78 29.75 -7.03
C TYR A 460 2.38 29.93 -6.42
N ASP A 461 1.59 28.85 -6.38
CA ASP A 461 0.30 28.85 -5.72
C ASP A 461 0.32 27.97 -4.46
N SER A 462 0.37 28.60 -3.28
CA SER A 462 0.24 27.88 -2.02
C SER A 462 -1.15 27.29 -1.74
N SER A 463 -2.19 27.67 -2.50
CA SER A 463 -3.58 27.27 -2.25
C SER A 463 -3.94 25.89 -2.81
N ILE A 464 -3.12 25.34 -3.71
CA ILE A 464 -3.26 23.96 -4.20
C ILE A 464 -2.59 22.93 -3.26
N LEU A 465 -1.97 23.34 -2.14
CA LEU A 465 -1.31 22.44 -1.19
C LEU A 465 -2.13 22.23 0.10
N PRO A 466 -2.11 21.03 0.71
CA PRO A 466 -1.42 19.81 0.28
C PRO A 466 -2.17 19.04 -0.82
N GLY A 467 -1.45 18.26 -1.64
CA GLY A 467 -2.03 17.38 -2.67
C GLY A 467 -2.09 17.96 -4.09
N GLY A 468 -1.61 19.19 -4.31
CA GLY A 468 -1.54 19.80 -5.64
C GLY A 468 -0.38 19.27 -6.47
N PHE A 469 -0.60 19.20 -7.79
CA PHE A 469 0.36 18.69 -8.76
C PHE A 469 0.91 19.79 -9.67
N ASP A 470 2.23 19.79 -9.86
CA ASP A 470 2.87 20.67 -10.84
C ASP A 470 2.49 20.23 -12.27
N ASP A 471 1.81 21.12 -12.98
CA ASP A 471 1.45 20.97 -14.39
C ASP A 471 2.54 21.49 -15.35
N GLY A 472 3.69 21.91 -14.80
CA GLY A 472 4.79 22.53 -15.53
C GLY A 472 4.55 24.03 -15.80
N SER A 473 3.61 24.66 -15.10
CA SER A 473 3.32 26.09 -15.27
C SER A 473 4.29 27.02 -14.54
N CYS A 474 5.21 26.51 -13.72
CA CYS A 474 6.16 27.34 -12.95
C CYS A 474 7.05 28.22 -13.85
N VAL A 475 7.03 29.53 -13.61
CA VAL A 475 7.89 30.54 -14.27
C VAL A 475 8.82 31.20 -13.26
N TYR A 476 10.07 31.43 -13.66
CA TYR A 476 11.14 31.94 -12.80
C TYR A 476 11.71 33.22 -13.39
N VAL A 477 12.08 34.17 -12.52
CA VAL A 477 12.86 35.36 -12.91
C VAL A 477 14.27 34.92 -13.30
N ASP A 478 14.83 35.45 -14.38
CA ASP A 478 16.15 35.02 -14.89
C ASP A 478 17.34 35.62 -14.10
N GLY A 479 17.08 36.68 -13.34
CA GLY A 479 18.03 37.37 -12.47
C GLY A 479 18.67 38.64 -13.05
N ILE A 480 18.32 39.04 -14.28
CA ILE A 480 18.75 40.29 -14.91
C ILE A 480 17.53 41.21 -15.02
N CYS A 481 17.41 42.15 -14.07
CA CYS A 481 16.38 43.22 -14.06
C CYS A 481 14.89 42.80 -13.97
N ASP A 482 14.59 41.54 -14.27
CA ASP A 482 13.34 40.84 -14.03
C ASP A 482 12.86 41.00 -12.58
N THR A 483 11.57 41.33 -12.42
CA THR A 483 10.91 41.34 -11.11
C THR A 483 9.59 40.59 -11.14
N CYS A 484 9.29 39.86 -10.07
CA CYS A 484 8.00 39.19 -9.93
C CYS A 484 6.97 40.12 -9.29
N GLU A 485 5.89 40.47 -10.00
CA GLU A 485 4.76 41.22 -9.44
C GLU A 485 3.42 40.47 -9.68
N ASN A 486 2.74 40.12 -8.59
CA ASN A 486 1.43 39.43 -8.61
C ASN A 486 1.36 38.13 -9.45
N GLY A 487 2.45 37.35 -9.49
CA GLY A 487 2.51 36.08 -10.25
C GLY A 487 2.85 36.25 -11.73
N ILE A 488 3.29 37.44 -12.14
CA ILE A 488 3.72 37.75 -13.50
C ILE A 488 5.16 38.26 -13.44
N ILE A 489 6.00 37.79 -14.36
CA ILE A 489 7.35 38.33 -14.57
C ILE A 489 7.22 39.68 -15.29
N ILE A 490 7.79 40.72 -14.68
CA ILE A 490 7.93 42.06 -15.23
C ILE A 490 9.39 42.23 -15.62
N ASP A 491 9.62 42.15 -16.92
CA ASP A 491 10.85 42.58 -17.59
C ASP A 491 11.05 44.10 -17.37
N ASN A 492 12.27 44.50 -17.00
CA ASN A 492 12.69 45.90 -16.82
C ASN A 492 14.07 46.16 -17.45
N ASP A 493 14.42 45.44 -18.53
CA ASP A 493 15.64 45.58 -19.34
C ASP A 493 15.21 45.50 -20.81
N ALA A 494 14.51 46.54 -21.27
CA ALA A 494 13.67 46.49 -22.46
C ALA A 494 14.42 46.28 -23.80
N ASP A 495 15.76 46.35 -23.80
CA ASP A 495 16.62 46.06 -24.95
C ASP A 495 17.69 44.97 -24.71
N ASP A 496 17.57 44.19 -23.63
CA ASP A 496 18.43 43.04 -23.26
C ASP A 496 19.93 43.40 -23.11
N ASP A 497 20.27 44.63 -22.72
CA ASP A 497 21.65 45.15 -22.64
C ASP A 497 22.35 44.80 -21.30
N GLY A 498 21.56 44.50 -20.25
CA GLY A 498 22.03 44.19 -18.90
C GLY A 498 21.98 45.35 -17.91
N ILE A 499 21.43 46.50 -18.31
CA ILE A 499 21.27 47.72 -17.49
C ILE A 499 19.79 48.09 -17.43
N CYS A 500 19.13 47.72 -16.34
CA CYS A 500 17.68 47.94 -16.18
C CYS A 500 17.24 49.39 -16.46
N ASP A 501 16.11 49.58 -17.16
CA ASP A 501 15.52 50.85 -17.61
C ASP A 501 15.65 52.01 -16.61
N GLY A 502 15.42 51.73 -15.31
CA GLY A 502 15.46 52.71 -14.24
C GLY A 502 16.84 53.27 -13.88
N ASN A 503 17.92 52.69 -14.41
CA ASN A 503 19.31 53.09 -14.19
C ASN A 503 19.94 53.77 -15.42
N GLU A 504 19.22 53.84 -16.53
CA GLU A 504 19.76 54.34 -17.78
C GLU A 504 20.04 55.85 -17.76
N LEU A 505 21.09 56.24 -18.48
CA LEU A 505 21.46 57.64 -18.69
C LEU A 505 21.49 57.94 -20.19
N GLU A 506 20.66 58.90 -20.58
CA GLU A 506 20.39 59.34 -21.95
C GLU A 506 21.46 60.34 -22.46
N GLY A 507 21.86 60.21 -23.73
CA GLY A 507 22.85 61.06 -24.39
C GLY A 507 23.54 60.33 -25.54
N CYS A 508 24.70 60.81 -26.00
CA CYS A 508 25.47 60.10 -27.03
C CYS A 508 26.38 59.00 -26.44
N THR A 509 26.09 57.74 -26.77
CA THR A 509 26.89 56.55 -26.42
C THR A 509 28.01 56.23 -27.43
N ASP A 510 27.99 56.82 -28.64
CA ASP A 510 28.99 56.54 -29.68
C ASP A 510 30.34 57.22 -29.35
N PRO A 511 31.42 56.47 -29.08
CA PRO A 511 32.75 57.03 -28.75
C PRO A 511 33.44 57.80 -29.90
N ILE A 512 32.86 57.78 -31.11
CA ILE A 512 33.36 58.45 -32.31
C ILE A 512 32.72 59.84 -32.49
N ALA A 513 31.63 60.14 -31.78
CA ALA A 513 30.94 61.42 -31.84
C ALA A 513 31.68 62.55 -31.08
N CYS A 514 31.57 63.78 -31.58
CA CYS A 514 32.18 64.98 -31.00
C CYS A 514 31.62 65.36 -29.61
N ASN A 515 30.46 64.82 -29.24
CA ASN A 515 29.77 65.03 -27.95
C ASN A 515 29.59 63.73 -27.13
N TYR A 516 30.36 62.68 -27.42
CA TYR A 516 30.38 61.43 -26.66
C TYR A 516 30.53 61.65 -25.14
N ASN A 517 29.85 60.80 -24.35
CA ASN A 517 29.97 60.78 -22.90
C ASN A 517 30.00 59.33 -22.35
N GLU A 518 31.13 58.93 -21.75
CA GLU A 518 31.36 57.58 -21.20
C GLU A 518 30.42 57.15 -20.04
N PHE A 519 29.61 58.08 -19.52
CA PHE A 519 28.64 57.82 -18.45
C PHE A 519 27.19 57.68 -18.94
N VAL A 520 26.97 57.72 -20.26
CA VAL A 520 25.67 57.47 -20.91
C VAL A 520 25.56 55.98 -21.22
N THR A 521 24.38 55.41 -21.03
CA THR A 521 24.09 54.00 -21.33
C THR A 521 23.13 53.82 -22.50
N ASN A 522 22.21 54.79 -22.75
CA ASN A 522 21.26 54.73 -23.86
C ASN A 522 21.47 55.91 -24.84
N ASP A 523 21.38 55.64 -26.16
CA ASP A 523 21.56 56.63 -27.22
C ASP A 523 20.26 57.41 -27.48
N ASP A 524 20.20 58.66 -27.01
CA ASP A 524 19.07 59.56 -27.25
C ASP A 524 19.02 60.13 -28.68
N GLY A 525 19.98 59.73 -29.53
CA GLY A 525 20.16 60.21 -30.89
C GLY A 525 20.78 61.61 -30.96
N SER A 526 21.36 62.13 -29.87
CA SER A 526 22.02 63.44 -29.85
C SER A 526 23.44 63.47 -30.39
N CYS A 527 24.00 62.35 -30.85
CA CYS A 527 25.37 62.28 -31.36
C CYS A 527 25.62 63.26 -32.54
N GLU A 528 26.54 64.20 -32.32
CA GLU A 528 27.05 65.15 -33.32
C GLU A 528 28.41 64.67 -33.84
N TYR A 529 28.54 64.44 -35.14
CA TYR A 529 29.76 63.94 -35.77
C TYR A 529 30.52 65.04 -36.54
N ALA A 530 31.83 64.85 -36.71
CA ALA A 530 32.64 65.70 -37.58
C ALA A 530 32.26 65.50 -39.06
N GLN A 531 32.61 66.46 -39.91
CA GLN A 531 32.45 66.33 -41.36
C GLN A 531 33.54 65.39 -41.92
N ASP A 532 33.18 64.51 -42.86
CA ASP A 532 34.09 63.53 -43.46
C ASP A 532 35.46 64.14 -43.85
N PHE A 533 36.54 63.48 -43.40
CA PHE A 533 37.95 63.89 -43.54
C PHE A 533 38.41 65.11 -42.72
N TYR A 534 37.57 65.64 -41.83
CA TYR A 534 37.91 66.72 -40.90
C TYR A 534 37.72 66.31 -39.42
N ASP A 535 38.46 66.95 -38.51
CA ASP A 535 38.23 66.82 -37.07
C ASP A 535 37.00 67.63 -36.61
N CYS A 536 36.57 67.43 -35.36
CA CYS A 536 35.46 68.18 -34.73
C CYS A 536 35.69 69.71 -34.63
N ASN A 537 36.87 70.22 -35.00
CA ASN A 537 37.21 71.65 -35.05
C ASN A 537 37.31 72.19 -36.48
N GLY A 538 37.16 71.35 -37.52
CA GLY A 538 37.24 71.70 -38.93
C GLY A 538 38.64 71.70 -39.54
N ASN A 539 39.60 70.93 -39.00
CA ASN A 539 40.93 70.72 -39.58
C ASN A 539 40.96 69.43 -40.42
N CYS A 540 41.59 69.44 -41.60
CA CYS A 540 41.79 68.24 -42.42
C CYS A 540 42.62 67.18 -41.67
N LEU A 541 42.26 65.90 -41.80
CA LEU A 541 42.87 64.80 -41.05
C LEU A 541 44.01 64.08 -41.78
N GLN A 542 44.04 64.09 -43.12
CA GLN A 542 45.13 63.55 -43.94
C GLN A 542 45.33 64.40 -45.20
N ASP A 543 46.56 64.88 -45.37
CA ASP A 543 47.09 65.70 -46.47
C ASP A 543 48.57 65.28 -46.57
N LEU A 544 48.87 64.34 -47.47
CA LEU A 544 50.11 63.55 -47.43
C LEU A 544 51.27 64.23 -48.17
N ASP A 545 50.97 65.08 -49.16
CA ASP A 545 51.96 65.89 -49.88
C ASP A 545 51.98 67.39 -49.50
N ASP A 546 51.15 67.78 -48.51
CA ASP A 546 51.14 69.09 -47.82
C ASP A 546 50.64 70.25 -48.74
N ASP A 547 49.68 69.92 -49.61
CA ASP A 547 49.09 70.75 -50.69
C ASP A 547 47.88 71.59 -50.22
N GLY A 548 47.16 71.14 -49.20
CA GLY A 548 45.98 71.81 -48.64
C GLY A 548 44.63 71.30 -49.17
N VAL A 549 44.61 70.19 -49.91
CA VAL A 549 43.41 69.41 -50.25
C VAL A 549 43.49 68.07 -49.50
N CYS A 550 42.38 67.61 -48.91
CA CYS A 550 42.37 66.31 -48.25
C CYS A 550 42.44 65.17 -49.28
N ASP A 551 43.29 64.18 -49.04
CA ASP A 551 43.45 63.02 -49.92
C ASP A 551 42.23 62.08 -49.81
N GLU A 552 41.29 62.15 -50.76
CA GLU A 552 40.01 61.41 -50.70
C GLU A 552 40.13 59.90 -51.07
N CYS A 553 41.32 59.35 -51.32
CA CYS A 553 41.53 57.90 -51.52
C CYS A 553 41.54 57.15 -50.17
N SER A 554 40.38 56.69 -49.71
CA SER A 554 40.24 55.91 -48.46
C SER A 554 40.87 54.51 -48.48
N ASN A 555 41.26 54.02 -49.65
CA ASN A 555 42.14 52.87 -49.84
C ASN A 555 42.69 52.91 -51.27
N PHE A 556 43.92 52.43 -51.47
CA PHE A 556 44.48 52.21 -52.80
C PHE A 556 44.36 50.74 -53.20
N ASP A 557 43.92 50.45 -54.43
CA ASP A 557 43.92 49.10 -54.98
C ASP A 557 45.37 48.65 -55.21
N TYR A 558 45.73 47.50 -54.64
CA TYR A 558 47.10 46.99 -54.64
C TYR A 558 47.34 46.06 -55.83
N VAL A 559 48.32 46.38 -56.67
CA VAL A 559 48.78 45.50 -57.75
C VAL A 559 50.17 44.98 -57.41
N VAL A 560 50.23 43.77 -56.83
CA VAL A 560 51.48 43.04 -56.63
C VAL A 560 51.90 42.42 -57.96
N VAL A 561 53.10 42.76 -58.44
CA VAL A 561 53.80 41.94 -59.43
C VAL A 561 54.43 40.78 -58.69
N ASP A 562 54.15 39.56 -59.14
CA ASP A 562 54.51 38.32 -58.45
C ASP A 562 56.03 38.12 -58.35
N CYS A 563 56.60 38.51 -57.20
CA CYS A 563 57.98 38.24 -56.79
C CYS A 563 58.03 36.98 -55.93
N ASP A 564 57.61 35.85 -56.49
CA ASP A 564 57.83 34.52 -55.90
C ASP A 564 59.35 34.27 -55.79
N CYS A 565 59.97 34.73 -54.69
CA CYS A 565 61.19 34.16 -54.13
C CYS A 565 60.83 32.77 -53.53
N GLU A 566 60.26 31.89 -54.38
CA GLU A 566 59.97 30.48 -54.08
C GLU A 566 61.29 29.82 -53.62
N PHE A 567 61.34 29.45 -52.35
CA PHE A 567 62.42 28.69 -51.70
C PHE A 567 63.75 29.40 -51.35
N ILE A 568 63.78 30.64 -50.83
CA ILE A 568 65.04 31.21 -50.30
C ILE A 568 64.95 31.72 -48.85
N ASP A 569 66.03 31.38 -48.15
CA ASP A 569 66.41 31.41 -46.75
C ASP A 569 66.04 32.59 -45.83
N PRO A 570 66.09 32.36 -44.49
CA PRO A 570 66.07 33.43 -43.48
C PRO A 570 67.24 34.43 -43.57
N ALA A 571 68.16 34.23 -44.51
CA ALA A 571 69.33 35.05 -44.83
C ALA A 571 69.07 36.17 -45.84
N THR A 572 67.98 36.08 -46.62
CA THR A 572 67.57 37.12 -47.58
C THR A 572 66.43 37.96 -47.03
N TYR A 573 66.35 39.22 -47.47
CA TYR A 573 65.19 40.08 -47.27
C TYR A 573 64.76 40.71 -48.60
N THR A 574 63.46 40.93 -48.77
CA THR A 574 62.91 41.56 -49.97
C THR A 574 62.84 43.08 -49.78
N GLU A 575 63.40 43.84 -50.72
CA GLU A 575 63.15 45.29 -50.81
C GLU A 575 61.97 45.57 -51.76
N PHE A 576 61.15 46.55 -51.36
CA PHE A 576 59.93 46.97 -52.05
C PHE A 576 59.99 48.46 -52.37
N PHE A 577 59.56 48.85 -53.57
CA PHE A 577 59.42 50.25 -53.96
C PHE A 577 58.01 50.51 -54.48
N THR A 578 57.33 51.47 -53.85
CA THR A 578 55.93 51.79 -54.13
C THR A 578 55.80 53.05 -55.00
N ASN A 579 54.98 53.00 -56.04
CA ASN A 579 54.58 54.16 -56.83
C ASN A 579 53.06 54.40 -56.73
N ILE A 580 52.66 55.68 -56.64
CA ILE A 580 51.26 56.11 -56.44
C ILE A 580 50.71 56.70 -57.75
N VAL A 581 49.46 56.37 -58.09
CA VAL A 581 48.69 57.04 -59.15
C VAL A 581 47.36 57.54 -58.57
N GLU A 582 47.27 58.85 -58.35
CA GLU A 582 46.21 59.50 -57.57
C GLU A 582 44.82 59.49 -58.23
N ASP A 583 44.72 59.75 -59.54
CA ASP A 583 43.44 59.80 -60.28
C ASP A 583 42.66 58.47 -60.28
N ASP A 584 43.35 57.34 -60.08
CA ASP A 584 42.80 55.98 -60.14
C ASP A 584 42.88 55.23 -58.78
N CYS A 585 43.42 55.85 -57.72
CA CYS A 585 43.73 55.24 -56.42
C CYS A 585 44.42 53.85 -56.51
N ILE A 586 45.54 53.72 -57.23
CA ILE A 586 46.33 52.46 -57.30
C ILE A 586 47.73 52.61 -56.67
N LEU A 587 48.16 51.60 -55.91
CA LEU A 587 49.55 51.39 -55.50
C LEU A 587 50.15 50.24 -56.31
N ILE A 588 51.32 50.48 -56.89
CA ILE A 588 52.15 49.45 -57.53
C ILE A 588 53.38 49.24 -56.66
N GLU A 589 53.55 48.01 -56.15
CA GLU A 589 54.83 47.55 -55.57
C GLU A 589 55.61 46.72 -56.59
N ASP A 590 56.83 47.18 -56.87
CA ASP A 590 57.87 46.38 -57.51
C ASP A 590 58.84 45.88 -56.41
N CYS A 591 59.29 44.62 -56.51
CA CYS A 591 60.11 43.96 -55.49
C CYS A 591 61.31 43.18 -56.06
N TYR A 592 62.36 43.02 -55.25
CA TYR A 592 63.48 42.10 -55.49
C TYR A 592 64.13 41.66 -54.16
N CYS A 593 64.83 40.53 -54.14
CA CYS A 593 65.44 39.94 -52.93
C CYS A 593 66.94 40.32 -52.82
N GLU A 594 67.38 40.81 -51.66
CA GLU A 594 68.79 41.13 -51.30
C GLU A 594 69.26 40.31 -50.07
N CYS A 595 70.57 40.14 -49.88
CA CYS A 595 71.16 39.40 -48.75
C CYS A 595 71.32 40.27 -47.48
N ILE A 596 71.10 39.68 -46.30
CA ILE A 596 71.34 40.34 -45.00
C ILE A 596 72.85 40.52 -44.74
N SER A 597 73.65 39.54 -45.17
CA SER A 597 75.11 39.56 -45.17
C SER A 597 75.61 38.67 -46.31
N ASP A 598 76.57 39.20 -47.07
CA ASP A 598 77.34 38.57 -48.13
C ASP A 598 78.73 39.20 -48.00
N THR A 599 79.67 38.45 -47.43
CA THR A 599 80.94 38.95 -46.91
C THR A 599 82.02 39.04 -47.99
N ASP A 600 81.90 38.26 -49.07
CA ASP A 600 82.82 38.26 -50.21
C ASP A 600 82.23 38.80 -51.53
N GLU A 601 80.96 39.20 -51.51
CA GLU A 601 80.18 39.84 -52.58
C GLU A 601 79.92 38.91 -53.79
N ASP A 602 79.52 37.65 -53.54
CA ASP A 602 79.24 36.65 -54.59
C ASP A 602 77.77 36.49 -55.04
N ASP A 603 76.85 37.22 -54.41
CA ASP A 603 75.39 37.13 -54.58
C ASP A 603 74.74 35.88 -53.93
N ILE A 604 75.47 35.07 -53.15
CA ILE A 604 74.95 34.08 -52.19
C ILE A 604 75.18 34.61 -50.76
N CYS A 605 74.16 34.55 -49.90
CA CYS A 605 74.28 35.11 -48.54
C CYS A 605 75.09 34.18 -47.61
N ASP A 606 75.86 34.77 -46.69
CA ASP A 606 76.80 34.09 -45.76
C ASP A 606 76.21 32.88 -45.00
N GLU A 607 74.91 32.91 -44.68
CA GLU A 607 74.25 31.83 -43.92
C GLU A 607 73.98 30.58 -44.78
N ASN A 608 73.99 30.75 -46.10
CA ASN A 608 73.64 29.75 -47.12
C ASN A 608 74.85 29.39 -48.00
N ASP A 609 75.87 30.24 -47.98
CA ASP A 609 77.14 30.03 -48.64
C ASP A 609 77.94 28.94 -47.91
N ASN A 610 78.42 27.95 -48.66
CA ASN A 610 79.31 26.91 -48.17
C ASN A 610 80.79 27.34 -48.11
N CYS A 611 81.14 28.56 -48.55
CA CYS A 611 82.42 29.25 -48.35
C CYS A 611 82.32 30.78 -48.07
N PRO A 612 81.68 31.25 -46.97
CA PRO A 612 81.31 32.67 -46.70
C PRO A 612 82.42 33.75 -46.62
N ASP A 613 83.68 33.41 -46.91
CA ASP A 613 84.84 34.32 -46.92
C ASP A 613 85.61 34.23 -48.28
N ASP A 614 85.21 33.37 -49.23
CA ASP A 614 85.98 32.91 -50.41
C ASP A 614 85.12 32.67 -51.71
N TYR A 615 84.43 33.70 -52.22
CA TYR A 615 83.69 33.85 -53.50
C TYR A 615 83.57 32.57 -54.36
N ASN A 616 82.42 31.90 -54.32
CA ASN A 616 82.16 30.64 -55.00
C ASN A 616 80.68 30.46 -55.45
N PRO A 617 80.11 31.33 -56.30
CA PRO A 617 78.65 31.51 -56.45
C PRO A 617 77.89 30.38 -57.15
N ASN A 618 78.60 29.31 -57.52
CA ASN A 618 78.00 28.06 -57.99
C ASN A 618 77.77 27.04 -56.86
N GLN A 619 78.25 27.33 -55.64
CA GLN A 619 78.09 26.53 -54.44
C GLN A 619 78.51 25.05 -54.63
N GLU A 620 79.54 24.82 -55.45
CA GLU A 620 80.05 23.47 -55.76
C GLU A 620 80.67 22.84 -54.50
N ASP A 621 79.95 21.90 -53.89
CA ASP A 621 80.44 20.96 -52.89
C ASP A 621 80.39 19.56 -53.52
N SER A 622 81.55 19.00 -53.89
CA SER A 622 81.65 17.68 -54.52
C SER A 622 81.46 16.52 -53.53
N ASN A 623 81.38 16.81 -52.23
CA ASN A 623 81.41 15.82 -51.16
C ASN A 623 80.12 15.81 -50.29
N ASN A 624 79.33 16.87 -50.36
CA ASN A 624 78.08 17.14 -49.63
C ASN A 624 78.23 17.21 -48.09
N ASP A 625 79.40 17.59 -47.56
CA ASP A 625 79.63 17.81 -46.12
C ASP A 625 79.22 19.21 -45.64
N GLY A 626 78.91 20.13 -46.56
CA GLY A 626 78.44 21.48 -46.27
C GLY A 626 79.55 22.54 -46.27
N ILE A 627 80.77 22.19 -46.66
CA ILE A 627 81.86 23.14 -46.95
C ILE A 627 82.17 23.06 -48.46
N GLY A 628 82.17 24.18 -49.16
CA GLY A 628 82.35 24.22 -50.61
C GLY A 628 83.76 23.84 -51.06
N ASP A 629 83.91 23.28 -52.27
CA ASP A 629 85.17 22.79 -52.84
C ASP A 629 86.29 23.86 -52.92
N GLN A 630 85.96 25.16 -52.82
CA GLN A 630 86.95 26.25 -52.79
C GLN A 630 87.63 26.43 -51.42
N CYS A 631 86.87 26.27 -50.33
CA CYS A 631 87.35 26.45 -48.96
C CYS A 631 87.52 25.13 -48.19
N ASP A 632 86.93 24.01 -48.66
CA ASP A 632 87.16 22.67 -48.12
C ASP A 632 88.62 22.25 -48.31
N GLN A 633 89.29 21.97 -47.19
CA GLN A 633 90.68 21.51 -47.17
C GLN A 633 90.78 19.97 -47.04
N ILE A 634 89.69 19.21 -47.09
CA ILE A 634 89.61 17.78 -46.68
C ILE A 634 88.65 16.85 -47.49
N SER A 635 88.49 16.98 -48.80
CA SER A 635 88.28 15.84 -49.74
C SER A 635 87.40 14.63 -49.29
N LEU A 636 86.10 14.61 -49.64
CA LEU A 636 85.22 13.43 -49.82
C LEU A 636 84.66 12.74 -48.53
N ASN A 637 83.39 12.30 -48.42
CA ASN A 637 82.09 12.41 -49.15
C ASN A 637 81.06 11.51 -48.40
N GLU A 638 79.74 11.84 -48.34
CA GLU A 638 78.55 10.91 -48.36
C GLU A 638 77.22 11.43 -47.72
N ASP A 639 76.16 11.54 -48.56
CA ASP A 639 74.76 11.03 -48.44
C ASP A 639 73.78 11.22 -47.21
N ASN A 640 72.61 11.83 -47.50
CA ASN A 640 71.20 11.43 -47.26
C ASN A 640 70.72 10.65 -45.99
N VAL A 641 69.59 11.08 -45.38
CA VAL A 641 68.81 10.28 -44.37
C VAL A 641 67.27 10.29 -44.58
N ILE A 642 66.62 9.18 -44.21
CA ILE A 642 65.24 8.76 -44.54
C ILE A 642 64.38 8.61 -43.26
N LYS A 643 63.06 8.92 -43.31
CA LYS A 643 62.11 8.68 -42.19
C LYS A 643 61.83 7.19 -41.94
N LYS A 644 61.65 6.75 -40.68
CA LYS A 644 61.58 5.32 -40.32
C LYS A 644 60.28 4.92 -39.60
N VAL A 645 59.62 3.88 -40.10
CA VAL A 645 58.49 3.23 -39.43
C VAL A 645 58.99 2.48 -38.17
N LEU A 646 58.38 2.73 -37.02
CA LEU A 646 58.62 1.97 -35.79
C LEU A 646 57.71 0.74 -35.67
N LYS A 647 56.43 0.86 -36.03
CA LYS A 647 55.43 -0.20 -35.78
C LYS A 647 54.20 -0.09 -36.69
N ILE A 648 53.55 -1.22 -36.97
CA ILE A 648 52.24 -1.28 -37.64
C ILE A 648 51.27 -2.14 -36.79
N THR A 649 50.04 -1.68 -36.57
CA THR A 649 49.03 -2.39 -35.76
C THR A 649 47.65 -2.52 -36.42
N ASP A 650 46.84 -3.47 -35.94
CA ASP A 650 45.41 -3.58 -36.24
C ASP A 650 44.51 -2.83 -35.23
N LEU A 651 43.19 -2.82 -35.48
CA LEU A 651 42.18 -2.20 -34.62
C LEU A 651 42.12 -2.73 -33.17
N LEU A 652 42.73 -3.88 -32.89
CA LEU A 652 42.80 -4.48 -31.55
C LEU A 652 44.18 -4.25 -30.90
N GLY A 653 45.00 -3.34 -31.46
CA GLY A 653 46.31 -2.98 -30.95
C GLY A 653 47.40 -4.03 -31.19
N ARG A 654 47.12 -5.08 -31.97
CA ARG A 654 48.07 -6.17 -32.23
C ARG A 654 49.03 -5.76 -33.34
N GLU A 655 50.30 -6.09 -33.19
CA GLU A 655 51.34 -5.79 -34.18
C GLU A 655 51.20 -6.70 -35.41
N ILE A 656 51.28 -6.11 -36.60
CA ILE A 656 51.03 -6.78 -37.88
C ILE A 656 52.09 -6.39 -38.90
N ASN A 657 52.34 -7.26 -39.88
CA ASN A 657 53.24 -6.96 -40.98
C ASN A 657 52.55 -6.13 -42.08
N GLU A 658 53.34 -5.38 -42.83
CA GLU A 658 52.89 -4.56 -43.96
C GLU A 658 52.12 -5.37 -45.02
N ASP A 659 52.53 -6.59 -45.33
CA ASP A 659 51.84 -7.49 -46.28
C ASP A 659 50.57 -8.16 -45.74
N SER A 660 50.12 -7.85 -44.53
CA SER A 660 48.90 -8.46 -43.97
C SER A 660 47.64 -8.06 -44.75
N ASN A 661 46.74 -9.01 -45.02
CA ASN A 661 45.44 -8.77 -45.68
C ASN A 661 44.39 -8.08 -44.76
N ASN A 662 44.85 -7.33 -43.75
CA ASN A 662 43.97 -6.60 -42.85
C ASN A 662 43.37 -5.38 -43.56
N LYS A 663 42.04 -5.23 -43.47
CA LYS A 663 41.29 -4.10 -44.06
C LYS A 663 41.60 -2.75 -43.42
N LEU A 664 42.27 -2.74 -42.27
CA LEU A 664 42.69 -1.52 -41.56
C LEU A 664 44.04 -1.74 -40.89
N LYS A 665 44.95 -0.78 -41.07
CA LYS A 665 46.31 -0.76 -40.52
C LYS A 665 46.61 0.62 -39.94
N VAL A 666 47.42 0.68 -38.88
CA VAL A 666 47.90 1.92 -38.27
C VAL A 666 49.41 1.85 -38.16
N TYR A 667 50.12 2.75 -38.84
CA TYR A 667 51.57 2.91 -38.82
C TYR A 667 51.97 3.96 -37.79
N ILE A 668 53.09 3.74 -37.10
CA ILE A 668 53.68 4.66 -36.12
C ILE A 668 55.15 4.87 -36.51
N PHE A 669 55.59 6.13 -36.62
CA PHE A 669 56.93 6.52 -37.05
C PHE A 669 57.82 6.96 -35.87
N ASP A 670 59.13 7.08 -36.11
CA ASP A 670 60.12 7.40 -35.08
C ASP A 670 60.11 8.85 -34.59
N ASN A 671 59.57 9.76 -35.41
CA ASN A 671 59.25 11.14 -35.03
C ASN A 671 57.90 11.29 -34.29
N GLY A 672 57.16 10.21 -34.08
CA GLY A 672 55.86 10.21 -33.40
C GLY A 672 54.63 10.32 -34.31
N ASP A 673 54.81 10.48 -35.64
CA ASP A 673 53.69 10.54 -36.59
C ASP A 673 52.91 9.21 -36.60
N VAL A 674 51.59 9.29 -36.81
CA VAL A 674 50.70 8.13 -36.90
C VAL A 674 49.85 8.19 -38.19
N LEU A 675 49.95 7.16 -39.03
CA LEU A 675 49.24 7.08 -40.31
C LEU A 675 48.27 5.89 -40.33
N LYS A 676 46.98 6.15 -40.52
CA LYS A 676 45.92 5.14 -40.57
C LYS A 676 45.50 4.87 -42.01
N ILE A 677 45.63 3.62 -42.46
CA ILE A 677 45.23 3.18 -43.80
C ILE A 677 44.03 2.23 -43.68
N ILE A 678 42.94 2.55 -44.38
CA ILE A 678 41.75 1.71 -44.49
C ILE A 678 41.60 1.30 -45.96
N SER A 679 41.61 0.00 -46.26
CA SER A 679 41.35 -0.51 -47.61
C SER A 679 39.86 -0.82 -47.77
N HIS A 680 39.21 -0.03 -48.63
CA HIS A 680 37.92 -0.39 -49.23
C HIS A 680 38.18 -1.11 -50.57
N PHE A 681 37.24 -1.94 -51.00
CA PHE A 681 37.30 -2.65 -52.29
C PHE A 681 36.93 -1.74 -53.46
#